data_AF-A0A9W7ZD26-F1
#
_entry.id   AF-A0A9W7ZD26-F1
#
_cell.length_a   1.000
_cell.length_b   1.000
_cell.length_c   1.000
_cell.angle_alpha   90.00
_cell.angle_beta   90.00
_cell.angle_gamma   90.00
#
_symmetry.space_group_name_H-M   'P 1'
#
loop_
_entity.id
_entity.type
_entity.pdbx_description
1 polymer ?
#
loop_
_entity_poly.entity_id
_entity_poly.type
_entity_poly.pdbx_seq_one_letter_code
_entity_poly.pdbx_strand_id
1 'polypeptide(L)'
;MTYTEVIDRAVELMYVKHQQRWAHPSYFKFVAKFADRAERRMCTHLLRKTISAELLDVDPLDMAAFVAKQYPEAATQLLASEDVQFFISMCKQRGQKPPPFVPVFDNDFGVLLLKNVTIQSENLDAVIGQDPQRVCIQHGPVAAQYSTTVNEPVKDILDGIYHSHIDMLVERLYNGNKDSIPTVEYIGTNPVAVAVPSSVGASESDTERVYQLPAKEEQLPELDLWLQLLAGSRKSWLHALLSTPVIVQEDNRYAKNYVRRLLRPRPERTVTIQLEDNTLLITDAAGVQELTLKYNSASRSIHLTIYHITPTGVVVPFSLEYSYCPEQPVTPIHESKQRNDESARQLCVDTWVASSDHPVGFDNISDAAGAITSEFTITEDHVRAFCKSIDNQSWQYAFAKDGILLAPMEFTHVSFMRTLLRILDSTIFGVGQVNILHLYNEFKFEDGAPMLRANDQLSSISFVDGLVNLGPGKKLTVRSDVFVRGQKVGTLDSAFLSHSHYIQPSQAFKRDRQQRFKIILPSAADVTVLEAKEWFIYQDNGAERLKPNIPYEFCLDSEYRFENDDTYSSIATSGAVTTSGQSQPIAQVDFQWGVAIKNPVIEFLLRYQVASNNHMFANGGYSLVTAANSQLAQATVPDTNWDYGRESLDCNPFHLNPYVADYAELPGTITHGLWTNASTRAIVEAIAADGQPERIRAYRTEFIDKVFPKDQLTTELYHIGMRNGRMLIKGQTSKVDSGPVMDITAEIDQPRTAYVFTGQGSQEVGMGMELYEQSSAARAIWDRANTHMLNTYDIDLLDIVRNNPTEATVYFTGRAGEAIRRNYMALTKRDEDKSSLLPIIPEITAQSMSYTFRSSNGLLHATQFTQIALVALAAAIVADMRANGLVQKDFAAAGHSLGEYCALSALEGVFAIEGLLDITFYRGLIMQSAVPRDDQGGSGFGMAA
;
A
#
# COMPACT_ATOMS: atom_id res chain seq x y z
N MET A 1 -29.05 -53.52 -8.57
CA MET A 1 -27.60 -53.65 -8.40
C MET A 1 -27.27 -53.40 -6.93
N THR A 2 -26.29 -54.11 -6.39
CA THR A 2 -25.71 -53.82 -5.08
C THR A 2 -24.81 -52.59 -5.15
N TYR A 3 -24.36 -52.07 -4.00
CA TYR A 3 -23.48 -50.89 -4.00
C TYR A 3 -22.16 -51.17 -4.71
N THR A 4 -21.57 -52.34 -4.49
CA THR A 4 -20.30 -52.72 -5.15
C THR A 4 -20.48 -52.96 -6.64
N GLU A 5 -21.60 -53.55 -7.08
CA GLU A 5 -21.92 -53.69 -8.50
C GLU A 5 -22.05 -52.33 -9.21
N VAL A 6 -22.66 -51.34 -8.55
CA VAL A 6 -22.77 -49.98 -9.12
C VAL A 6 -21.40 -49.30 -9.21
N ILE A 7 -20.54 -49.46 -8.19
CA ILE A 7 -19.16 -48.95 -8.22
C ILE A 7 -18.38 -49.60 -9.36
N ASP A 8 -18.40 -50.92 -9.45
CA ASP A 8 -17.69 -51.69 -10.47
C ASP A 8 -18.16 -51.30 -11.88
N ARG A 9 -19.49 -51.21 -12.09
CA ARG A 9 -20.05 -50.79 -13.38
C ARG A 9 -19.73 -49.33 -13.72
N ALA A 10 -19.69 -48.44 -12.73
CA ALA A 10 -19.29 -47.05 -12.95
C ALA A 10 -17.81 -46.98 -13.36
N VAL A 11 -16.93 -47.74 -12.72
CA VAL A 11 -15.52 -47.85 -13.11
C VAL A 11 -15.40 -48.41 -14.52
N GLU A 12 -16.05 -49.54 -14.83
CA GLU A 12 -16.03 -50.17 -16.15
C GLU A 12 -16.39 -49.20 -17.28
N LEU A 13 -17.38 -48.34 -17.06
CA LEU A 13 -17.88 -47.38 -18.06
C LEU A 13 -17.11 -46.06 -18.09
N MET A 14 -16.40 -45.70 -17.01
CA MET A 14 -15.73 -44.40 -16.88
C MET A 14 -14.20 -44.49 -16.90
N TYR A 15 -13.63 -45.70 -16.82
CA TYR A 15 -12.20 -45.96 -16.76
C TYR A 15 -11.73 -46.78 -17.97
N VAL A 16 -10.71 -46.26 -18.67
CA VAL A 16 -10.13 -46.87 -19.87
C VAL A 16 -9.02 -47.81 -19.45
N LYS A 17 -9.39 -49.07 -19.18
CA LYS A 17 -8.50 -50.09 -18.59
C LYS A 17 -7.13 -50.24 -19.29
N HIS A 18 -7.11 -50.33 -20.63
CA HIS A 18 -5.87 -50.57 -21.38
C HIS A 18 -4.94 -49.35 -21.45
N GLN A 19 -5.41 -48.16 -21.09
CA GLN A 19 -4.62 -46.92 -20.98
C GLN A 19 -4.40 -46.48 -19.53
N GLN A 20 -4.91 -47.25 -18.57
CA GLN A 20 -4.83 -46.97 -17.14
C GLN A 20 -5.24 -45.54 -16.75
N ARG A 21 -6.29 -45.00 -17.39
CA ARG A 21 -6.77 -43.64 -17.13
C ARG A 21 -8.28 -43.56 -17.01
N TRP A 22 -8.76 -42.59 -16.24
CA TRP A 22 -10.16 -42.17 -16.29
C TRP A 22 -10.45 -41.50 -17.64
N ALA A 23 -11.61 -41.79 -18.24
CA ALA A 23 -12.05 -41.14 -19.48
C ALA A 23 -12.22 -39.62 -19.31
N HIS A 24 -12.42 -39.16 -18.06
CA HIS A 24 -12.37 -37.75 -17.67
C HIS A 24 -12.02 -37.62 -16.18
N PRO A 25 -11.24 -36.61 -15.74
CA PRO A 25 -10.83 -36.46 -14.34
C PRO A 25 -11.98 -36.37 -13.32
N SER A 26 -13.15 -35.87 -13.75
CA SER A 26 -14.33 -35.78 -12.86
C SER A 26 -14.94 -37.13 -12.50
N TYR A 27 -14.67 -38.20 -13.26
CA TYR A 27 -15.30 -39.49 -13.03
C TYR A 27 -14.75 -40.22 -11.80
N PHE A 28 -13.47 -40.03 -11.45
CA PHE A 28 -12.95 -40.47 -10.16
C PHE A 28 -13.76 -39.86 -9.00
N LYS A 29 -13.99 -38.55 -9.03
CA LYS A 29 -14.80 -37.85 -8.02
C LYS A 29 -16.23 -38.39 -7.95
N PHE A 30 -16.81 -38.77 -9.10
CA PHE A 30 -18.13 -39.39 -9.16
C PHE A 30 -18.14 -40.74 -8.44
N VAL A 31 -17.21 -41.64 -8.77
CA VAL A 31 -17.12 -42.96 -8.13
C VAL A 31 -16.80 -42.84 -6.63
N ALA A 32 -15.83 -42.01 -6.26
CA ALA A 32 -15.44 -41.79 -4.86
C ALA A 32 -16.59 -41.21 -4.02
N LYS A 33 -17.39 -40.29 -4.59
CA LYS A 33 -18.58 -39.74 -3.92
C LYS A 33 -19.67 -40.79 -3.72
N PHE A 34 -19.86 -41.70 -4.67
CA PHE A 34 -20.80 -42.80 -4.51
C PHE A 34 -20.30 -43.84 -3.49
N ALA A 35 -18.99 -44.10 -3.45
CA ALA A 35 -18.38 -44.95 -2.43
C ALA A 35 -18.54 -44.36 -1.02
N ASP A 36 -18.30 -43.05 -0.81
CA ASP A 36 -18.59 -42.35 0.45
C ASP A 36 -20.08 -42.47 0.83
N ARG A 37 -20.99 -42.46 -0.15
CA ARG A 37 -22.42 -42.73 0.12
C ARG A 37 -22.67 -44.17 0.57
N ALA A 38 -22.00 -45.15 -0.03
CA ALA A 38 -22.09 -46.55 0.39
C ALA A 38 -21.58 -46.72 1.83
N GLU A 39 -20.43 -46.15 2.16
CA GLU A 39 -19.88 -46.13 3.53
C GLU A 39 -20.89 -45.54 4.53
N ARG A 40 -21.45 -44.37 4.24
CA ARG A 40 -22.43 -43.71 5.12
C ARG A 40 -23.73 -44.50 5.30
N ARG A 41 -24.06 -45.38 4.34
CA ARG A 41 -25.23 -46.26 4.46
C ARG A 41 -24.96 -47.44 5.39
N MET A 42 -23.77 -48.03 5.29
CA MET A 42 -23.39 -49.24 6.03
C MET A 42 -22.87 -48.93 7.44
N CYS A 43 -22.29 -47.74 7.64
CA CYS A 43 -21.75 -47.36 8.93
C CYS A 43 -22.85 -46.95 9.93
N THR A 44 -22.81 -47.52 11.13
CA THR A 44 -23.78 -47.29 12.21
C THR A 44 -23.30 -46.30 13.28
N HIS A 45 -22.08 -45.76 13.13
CA HIS A 45 -21.47 -44.80 14.06
C HIS A 45 -20.83 -43.61 13.32
N LEU A 46 -20.56 -42.52 14.06
CA LEU A 46 -19.91 -41.32 13.52
C LEU A 46 -18.47 -41.64 13.08
N LEU A 47 -18.19 -41.41 11.79
CA LEU A 47 -16.88 -41.62 11.19
C LEU A 47 -15.97 -40.40 11.42
N ARG A 48 -14.72 -40.63 11.83
CA ARG A 48 -13.67 -39.59 11.92
C ARG A 48 -12.94 -39.35 10.58
N LYS A 49 -12.95 -40.33 9.66
CA LYS A 49 -12.37 -40.28 8.31
C LYS A 49 -13.28 -41.07 7.36
N THR A 50 -13.41 -40.62 6.11
CA THR A 50 -14.18 -41.31 5.07
C THR A 50 -13.25 -42.08 4.14
N ILE A 51 -13.75 -43.16 3.51
CA ILE A 51 -12.96 -43.97 2.57
C ILE A 51 -12.48 -43.19 1.34
N SER A 52 -13.05 -42.02 1.04
CA SER A 52 -12.71 -41.23 -0.15
C SER A 52 -11.24 -40.82 -0.25
N ALA A 53 -10.56 -40.61 0.89
CA ALA A 53 -9.12 -40.30 0.89
C ALA A 53 -8.27 -41.54 0.58
N GLU A 54 -8.68 -42.71 1.09
CA GLU A 54 -7.99 -43.98 0.87
C GLU A 54 -8.15 -44.47 -0.58
N LEU A 55 -9.29 -44.16 -1.22
CA LEU A 55 -9.53 -44.48 -2.63
C LEU A 55 -8.56 -43.79 -3.60
N LEU A 56 -7.82 -42.75 -3.19
CA LEU A 56 -6.78 -42.14 -4.04
C LEU A 56 -5.62 -43.10 -4.31
N ASP A 57 -5.34 -44.00 -3.38
CA ASP A 57 -4.23 -44.96 -3.44
C ASP A 57 -4.68 -46.37 -3.91
N VAL A 58 -5.97 -46.52 -4.25
CA VAL A 58 -6.56 -47.80 -4.70
C VAL A 58 -6.65 -47.80 -6.23
N ASP A 59 -6.20 -48.90 -6.86
CA ASP A 59 -6.41 -49.11 -8.31
C ASP A 59 -7.93 -48.99 -8.60
N PRO A 60 -8.35 -48.15 -9.57
CA PRO A 60 -9.76 -48.03 -9.95
C PRO A 60 -10.49 -49.35 -10.13
N LEU A 61 -9.83 -50.37 -10.69
CA LEU A 61 -10.40 -51.70 -10.92
C LEU A 61 -10.65 -52.48 -9.62
N ASP A 62 -9.93 -52.14 -8.55
CA ASP A 62 -10.05 -52.78 -7.24
C ASP A 62 -10.94 -51.99 -6.27
N MET A 63 -11.46 -50.82 -6.65
CA MET A 63 -12.27 -49.96 -5.78
C MET A 63 -13.51 -50.67 -5.23
N ALA A 64 -14.21 -51.45 -6.06
CA ALA A 64 -15.38 -52.21 -5.61
C ALA A 64 -14.99 -53.29 -4.58
N ALA A 65 -13.87 -53.99 -4.81
CA ALA A 65 -13.34 -55.01 -3.91
C ALA A 65 -12.84 -54.39 -2.59
N PHE A 66 -12.21 -53.21 -2.65
CA PHE A 66 -11.80 -52.44 -1.48
C PHE A 66 -13.00 -52.06 -0.62
N VAL A 67 -14.06 -51.51 -1.22
CA VAL A 67 -15.30 -51.16 -0.50
C VAL A 67 -15.96 -52.40 0.08
N ALA A 68 -16.03 -53.51 -0.66
CA ALA A 68 -16.58 -54.77 -0.16
C ALA A 68 -15.80 -55.34 1.03
N LYS A 69 -14.47 -55.18 1.04
CA LYS A 69 -13.62 -55.65 2.14
C LYS A 69 -13.88 -54.88 3.43
N GLN A 70 -14.09 -53.56 3.34
CA GLN A 70 -14.38 -52.71 4.49
C GLN A 70 -15.83 -52.83 4.95
N TYR A 71 -16.75 -52.94 3.99
CA TYR A 71 -18.20 -53.00 4.20
C TYR A 71 -18.79 -54.20 3.45
N PRO A 72 -18.73 -55.42 4.01
CA PRO A 72 -19.20 -56.63 3.33
C PRO A 72 -20.68 -56.58 2.92
N GLU A 73 -21.50 -55.87 3.68
CA GLU A 73 -22.93 -55.66 3.39
C GLU A 73 -23.14 -54.91 2.06
N ALA A 74 -22.21 -54.05 1.64
CA ALA A 74 -22.28 -53.32 0.37
C ALA A 74 -22.25 -54.25 -0.86
N ALA A 75 -21.72 -55.48 -0.71
CA ALA A 75 -21.67 -56.47 -1.77
C ALA A 75 -22.96 -57.29 -1.93
N THR A 76 -23.83 -57.29 -0.93
CA THR A 76 -25.06 -58.10 -0.91
C THR A 76 -26.32 -57.26 -0.89
N GLN A 77 -26.27 -56.07 -0.31
CA GLN A 77 -27.40 -55.15 -0.21
C GLN A 77 -27.61 -54.40 -1.52
N LEU A 78 -28.85 -54.44 -2.03
CA LEU A 78 -29.30 -53.61 -3.14
C LEU A 78 -29.37 -52.13 -2.72
N LEU A 79 -29.18 -51.22 -3.68
CA LEU A 79 -29.32 -49.78 -3.42
C LEU A 79 -30.67 -49.47 -2.77
N ALA A 80 -30.63 -48.74 -1.65
CA ALA A 80 -31.82 -48.15 -1.05
C ALA A 80 -32.44 -47.11 -1.98
N SER A 81 -33.76 -46.88 -1.87
CA SER A 81 -34.50 -45.98 -2.78
C SER A 81 -33.94 -44.55 -2.77
N GLU A 82 -33.51 -44.05 -1.61
CA GLU A 82 -32.90 -42.73 -1.48
C GLU A 82 -31.53 -42.67 -2.18
N ASP A 83 -30.81 -43.79 -2.22
CA ASP A 83 -29.48 -43.87 -2.83
C ASP A 83 -29.55 -44.04 -4.35
N VAL A 84 -30.64 -44.62 -4.86
CA VAL A 84 -30.98 -44.57 -6.29
C VAL A 84 -31.24 -43.13 -6.73
N GLN A 85 -32.05 -42.37 -5.98
CA GLN A 85 -32.31 -40.96 -6.27
C GLN A 85 -31.03 -40.12 -6.18
N PHE A 86 -30.19 -40.38 -5.18
CA PHE A 86 -28.89 -39.74 -5.04
C PHE A 86 -27.98 -40.01 -6.25
N PHE A 87 -27.87 -41.27 -6.69
CA PHE A 87 -27.07 -41.63 -7.87
C PHE A 87 -27.58 -40.92 -9.14
N ILE A 88 -28.89 -40.92 -9.39
CA ILE A 88 -29.50 -40.21 -10.52
C ILE A 88 -29.22 -38.70 -10.43
N SER A 89 -29.30 -38.11 -9.23
CA SER A 89 -28.96 -36.70 -9.02
C SER A 89 -27.50 -36.40 -9.32
N MET A 90 -26.58 -37.31 -8.96
CA MET A 90 -25.15 -37.16 -9.30
C MET A 90 -24.93 -37.18 -10.81
N CYS A 91 -25.65 -38.03 -11.55
CA CYS A 91 -25.57 -38.08 -13.01
C CYS A 91 -25.98 -36.75 -13.69
N LYS A 92 -26.76 -35.91 -12.99
CA LYS A 92 -27.28 -34.62 -13.47
C LYS A 92 -26.53 -33.41 -12.88
N GLN A 93 -25.47 -33.61 -12.10
CA GLN A 93 -24.76 -32.54 -11.38
C GLN A 93 -24.05 -31.54 -12.33
N ARG A 94 -24.19 -30.23 -12.07
CA ARG A 94 -23.45 -29.18 -12.81
C ARG A 94 -21.95 -29.23 -12.49
N GLY A 95 -21.11 -28.89 -13.47
CA GLY A 95 -19.64 -28.89 -13.33
C GLY A 95 -18.99 -30.28 -13.44
N GLN A 96 -19.77 -31.32 -13.76
CA GLN A 96 -19.27 -32.67 -14.03
C GLN A 96 -19.46 -33.03 -15.51
N LYS A 97 -18.52 -33.78 -16.09
CA LYS A 97 -18.77 -34.39 -17.41
C LYS A 97 -19.96 -35.35 -17.28
N PRO A 98 -20.95 -35.30 -18.20
CA PRO A 98 -22.07 -36.24 -18.21
C PRO A 98 -21.56 -37.69 -18.17
N PRO A 99 -22.18 -38.59 -17.38
CA PRO A 99 -21.84 -40.00 -17.41
C PRO A 99 -21.99 -40.60 -18.82
N PRO A 100 -21.13 -41.53 -19.24
CA PRO A 100 -21.18 -42.14 -20.57
C PRO A 100 -22.24 -43.26 -20.66
N PHE A 101 -23.39 -43.07 -19.99
CA PHE A 101 -24.49 -44.02 -19.91
C PHE A 101 -25.79 -43.33 -19.51
N VAL A 102 -26.91 -44.02 -19.74
CA VAL A 102 -28.24 -43.58 -19.32
C VAL A 102 -28.62 -44.31 -18.01
N PRO A 103 -28.73 -43.61 -16.87
CA PRO A 103 -29.03 -44.24 -15.58
C PRO A 103 -30.52 -44.57 -15.38
N VAL A 104 -31.44 -43.85 -16.05
CA VAL A 104 -32.89 -44.00 -15.89
C VAL A 104 -33.63 -43.52 -17.15
N PHE A 105 -34.78 -44.12 -17.44
CA PHE A 105 -35.73 -43.65 -18.46
C PHE A 105 -36.81 -42.77 -17.78
N ASP A 106 -36.58 -41.46 -17.76
CA ASP A 106 -37.49 -40.45 -17.22
C ASP A 106 -37.68 -39.29 -18.23
N ASN A 107 -38.29 -38.19 -17.78
CA ASN A 107 -38.48 -37.00 -18.60
C ASN A 107 -37.16 -36.39 -19.13
N ASP A 108 -36.01 -36.74 -18.54
CA ASP A 108 -34.68 -36.27 -18.95
C ASP A 108 -33.96 -37.25 -19.89
N PHE A 109 -34.59 -38.36 -20.30
CA PHE A 109 -33.97 -39.38 -21.15
C PHE A 109 -33.35 -38.80 -22.43
N GLY A 110 -34.07 -37.93 -23.15
CA GLY A 110 -33.57 -37.32 -24.38
C GLY A 110 -32.32 -36.46 -24.15
N VAL A 111 -32.28 -35.76 -23.01
CA VAL A 111 -31.11 -34.96 -22.61
C VAL A 111 -29.93 -35.86 -22.28
N LEU A 112 -30.14 -36.91 -21.49
CA LEU A 112 -29.07 -37.84 -21.09
C LEU A 112 -28.53 -38.64 -22.29
N LEU A 113 -29.37 -38.94 -23.27
CA LEU A 113 -28.97 -39.68 -24.48
C LEU A 113 -28.13 -38.84 -25.44
N LEU A 114 -28.48 -37.57 -25.66
CA LEU A 114 -27.89 -36.75 -26.73
C LEU A 114 -26.83 -35.75 -26.24
N LYS A 115 -26.67 -35.59 -24.92
CA LYS A 115 -25.71 -34.64 -24.36
C LYS A 115 -24.28 -35.15 -24.51
N ASN A 116 -23.43 -34.36 -25.19
CA ASN A 116 -22.00 -34.62 -25.35
C ASN A 116 -21.69 -35.96 -26.06
N VAL A 117 -22.38 -36.23 -27.18
CA VAL A 117 -22.26 -37.47 -27.98
C VAL A 117 -21.23 -37.41 -29.12
N THR A 118 -20.63 -36.25 -29.36
CA THR A 118 -19.64 -36.08 -30.44
C THR A 118 -18.21 -36.33 -29.99
N ILE A 119 -17.86 -36.06 -28.72
CA ILE A 119 -16.49 -36.19 -28.21
C ILE A 119 -15.97 -37.65 -28.29
N GLN A 120 -16.87 -38.62 -28.36
CA GLN A 120 -16.58 -40.03 -28.53
C GLN A 120 -15.88 -40.32 -29.88
N SER A 121 -16.07 -39.49 -30.92
CA SER A 121 -15.38 -39.66 -32.21
C SER A 121 -13.89 -39.38 -32.12
N GLU A 122 -13.47 -38.56 -31.16
CA GLU A 122 -12.07 -38.22 -30.93
C GLU A 122 -11.42 -39.07 -29.84
N ASN A 123 -12.18 -39.95 -29.17
CA ASN A 123 -11.69 -40.82 -28.10
C ASN A 123 -12.45 -42.16 -28.10
N LEU A 124 -12.31 -42.91 -29.20
CA LEU A 124 -12.95 -44.20 -29.41
C LEU A 124 -12.54 -45.25 -28.37
N ASP A 125 -11.34 -45.13 -27.81
CA ASP A 125 -10.81 -46.03 -26.77
C ASP A 125 -11.66 -46.06 -25.49
N ALA A 126 -12.39 -44.97 -25.21
CA ALA A 126 -13.29 -44.87 -24.06
C ALA A 126 -14.72 -45.38 -24.36
N VAL A 127 -15.00 -45.77 -25.60
CA VAL A 127 -16.29 -46.30 -26.01
C VAL A 127 -16.30 -47.82 -25.81
N ILE A 128 -17.43 -48.35 -25.32
CA ILE A 128 -17.60 -49.79 -25.12
C ILE A 128 -17.32 -50.53 -26.43
N GLY A 129 -16.35 -51.45 -26.39
CA GLY A 129 -15.94 -52.27 -27.54
C GLY A 129 -15.17 -51.50 -28.62
N GLN A 130 -14.86 -50.21 -28.41
CA GLN A 130 -14.12 -49.36 -29.35
C GLN A 130 -14.74 -49.35 -30.76
N ASP A 131 -16.06 -49.51 -30.82
CA ASP A 131 -16.80 -49.70 -32.05
C ASP A 131 -17.27 -48.34 -32.61
N PRO A 132 -16.78 -47.91 -33.80
CA PRO A 132 -17.16 -46.64 -34.38
C PRO A 132 -18.65 -46.57 -34.71
N GLN A 133 -19.35 -47.71 -34.85
CA GLN A 133 -20.80 -47.74 -35.09
C GLN A 133 -21.62 -47.25 -33.89
N ARG A 134 -20.99 -47.09 -32.72
CA ARG A 134 -21.61 -46.57 -31.49
C ARG A 134 -21.42 -45.07 -31.31
N VAL A 135 -20.76 -44.41 -32.25
CA VAL A 135 -20.30 -43.03 -32.12
C VAL A 135 -21.00 -42.13 -33.13
N CYS A 136 -21.32 -40.91 -32.70
CA CYS A 136 -21.84 -39.88 -33.59
C CYS A 136 -20.68 -39.11 -34.23
N ILE A 137 -20.41 -39.36 -35.51
CA ILE A 137 -19.41 -38.63 -36.30
C ILE A 137 -20.14 -37.60 -37.17
N GLN A 138 -19.76 -36.33 -37.05
CA GLN A 138 -20.31 -35.28 -37.91
C GLN A 138 -19.57 -35.26 -39.25
N HIS A 139 -20.28 -35.46 -40.36
CA HIS A 139 -19.70 -35.40 -41.68
C HIS A 139 -20.71 -34.86 -42.70
N GLY A 140 -20.25 -33.98 -43.61
CA GLY A 140 -21.07 -33.49 -44.71
C GLY A 140 -21.23 -34.55 -45.82
N PRO A 141 -22.45 -34.81 -46.33
CA PRO A 141 -22.67 -35.88 -47.32
C PRO A 141 -21.99 -35.61 -48.66
N VAL A 142 -21.92 -34.35 -49.10
CA VAL A 142 -21.25 -33.97 -50.35
C VAL A 142 -19.73 -33.96 -50.20
N ALA A 143 -19.21 -33.53 -49.05
CA ALA A 143 -17.77 -33.49 -48.78
C ALA A 143 -17.16 -34.91 -48.73
N ALA A 144 -17.93 -35.91 -48.31
CA ALA A 144 -17.48 -37.29 -48.16
C ALA A 144 -16.89 -37.91 -49.44
N GLN A 145 -17.36 -37.50 -50.62
CA GLN A 145 -16.83 -38.01 -51.89
C GLN A 145 -15.40 -37.52 -52.18
N TYR A 146 -14.95 -36.43 -51.53
CA TYR A 146 -13.63 -35.83 -51.73
C TYR A 146 -12.62 -36.24 -50.65
N SER A 147 -13.07 -36.75 -49.51
CA SER A 147 -12.22 -37.24 -48.42
C SER A 147 -11.83 -38.71 -48.63
N THR A 148 -11.02 -38.99 -49.66
CA THR A 148 -10.66 -40.37 -50.06
C THR A 148 -9.38 -40.90 -49.42
N THR A 149 -8.55 -40.03 -48.87
CA THR A 149 -7.26 -40.37 -48.26
C THR A 149 -7.32 -40.14 -46.75
N VAL A 150 -6.93 -41.15 -45.96
CA VAL A 150 -6.90 -41.06 -44.50
C VAL A 150 -5.53 -40.56 -44.04
N ASN A 151 -5.50 -39.73 -42.99
CA ASN A 151 -4.29 -39.14 -42.40
C ASN A 151 -3.46 -38.26 -43.35
N GLU A 152 -4.09 -37.70 -44.38
CA GLU A 152 -3.45 -36.68 -45.22
C GLU A 152 -3.16 -35.42 -44.38
N PRO A 153 -1.92 -34.90 -44.35
CA PRO A 153 -1.60 -33.69 -43.62
C PRO A 153 -2.45 -32.51 -44.12
N VAL A 154 -2.99 -31.71 -43.19
CA VAL A 154 -3.81 -30.54 -43.54
C VAL A 154 -3.09 -29.58 -44.48
N LYS A 155 -1.76 -29.44 -44.33
CA LYS A 155 -0.92 -28.65 -45.23
C LYS A 155 -1.01 -29.14 -46.68
N ASP A 156 -0.93 -30.45 -46.90
CA ASP A 156 -0.90 -31.04 -48.24
C ASP A 156 -2.27 -30.92 -48.91
N ILE A 157 -3.36 -31.11 -48.15
CA ILE A 157 -4.74 -30.90 -48.64
C ILE A 157 -4.89 -29.44 -49.13
N LEU A 158 -4.51 -28.48 -48.29
CA LEU A 158 -4.69 -27.05 -48.60
C LEU A 158 -3.75 -26.60 -49.72
N ASP A 159 -2.49 -27.02 -49.71
CA ASP A 159 -1.51 -26.68 -50.75
C ASP A 159 -1.88 -27.29 -52.09
N GLY A 160 -2.38 -28.53 -52.10
CA GLY A 160 -2.85 -29.18 -53.32
C GLY A 160 -3.98 -28.38 -53.99
N ILE A 161 -4.97 -27.93 -53.20
CA ILE A 161 -6.05 -27.08 -53.68
C ILE A 161 -5.52 -25.70 -54.12
N TYR A 162 -4.67 -25.07 -53.30
CA TYR A 162 -4.12 -23.74 -53.54
C TYR A 162 -3.27 -23.67 -54.81
N HIS A 163 -2.33 -24.61 -54.99
CA HIS A 163 -1.48 -24.66 -56.19
C HIS A 163 -2.28 -25.02 -57.44
N SER A 164 -3.27 -25.91 -57.34
CA SER A 164 -4.16 -26.21 -58.46
C SER A 164 -4.94 -24.97 -58.92
N HIS A 165 -5.43 -24.15 -57.99
CA HIS A 165 -6.06 -22.87 -58.32
C HIS A 165 -5.07 -21.88 -58.97
N ILE A 166 -3.82 -21.81 -58.49
CA ILE A 166 -2.79 -20.98 -59.11
C ILE A 166 -2.57 -21.40 -60.56
N ASP A 167 -2.35 -22.70 -60.82
CA ASP A 167 -2.09 -23.19 -62.18
C ASP A 167 -3.30 -22.92 -63.10
N MET A 168 -4.52 -23.11 -62.61
CA MET A 168 -5.75 -22.76 -63.34
C MET A 168 -5.84 -21.26 -63.68
N LEU A 169 -5.49 -20.38 -62.73
CA LEU A 169 -5.53 -18.92 -62.92
C LEU A 169 -4.43 -18.43 -63.87
N VAL A 170 -3.23 -19.01 -63.76
CA VAL A 170 -2.10 -18.70 -64.66
C VAL A 170 -2.45 -19.05 -66.10
N GLU A 171 -3.03 -20.23 -66.33
CA GLU A 171 -3.46 -20.63 -67.67
C GLU A 171 -4.56 -19.70 -68.20
N ARG A 172 -5.60 -19.44 -67.39
CA ARG A 172 -6.79 -18.70 -67.81
C ARG A 172 -6.58 -17.20 -67.99
N LEU A 173 -5.82 -16.55 -67.11
CA LEU A 173 -5.71 -15.08 -67.05
C LEU A 173 -4.36 -14.56 -67.56
N TYR A 174 -3.32 -15.41 -67.57
CA TYR A 174 -1.96 -15.01 -67.94
C TYR A 174 -1.40 -15.82 -69.12
N ASN A 175 -2.24 -16.60 -69.82
CA ASN A 175 -1.87 -17.44 -70.97
C ASN A 175 -0.66 -18.35 -70.69
N GLY A 176 -0.59 -18.91 -69.48
CA GLY A 176 0.51 -19.78 -69.05
C GLY A 176 1.80 -19.04 -68.67
N ASN A 177 1.87 -17.71 -68.83
CA ASN A 177 3.07 -16.92 -68.54
C ASN A 177 3.10 -16.42 -67.09
N LYS A 178 3.87 -17.10 -66.24
CA LYS A 178 4.06 -16.73 -64.82
C LYS A 178 4.76 -15.37 -64.64
N ASP A 179 5.59 -14.93 -65.60
CA ASP A 179 6.30 -13.65 -65.51
C ASP A 179 5.37 -12.44 -65.73
N SER A 180 4.17 -12.68 -66.26
CA SER A 180 3.15 -11.63 -66.42
C SER A 180 2.33 -11.36 -65.15
N ILE A 181 2.58 -12.13 -64.07
CA ILE A 181 1.91 -11.93 -62.78
C ILE A 181 2.47 -10.65 -62.13
N PRO A 182 1.64 -9.67 -61.77
CA PRO A 182 2.11 -8.45 -61.11
C PRO A 182 2.84 -8.77 -59.81
N THR A 183 4.05 -8.25 -59.66
CA THR A 183 4.82 -8.35 -58.43
C THR A 183 4.52 -7.16 -57.53
N VAL A 184 4.22 -7.44 -56.27
CA VAL A 184 4.13 -6.44 -55.20
C VAL A 184 5.14 -6.79 -54.12
N GLU A 185 5.58 -5.79 -53.35
CA GLU A 185 6.55 -6.02 -52.28
C GLU A 185 6.00 -6.95 -51.18
N TYR A 186 4.74 -6.76 -50.80
CA TYR A 186 4.00 -7.67 -49.93
C TYR A 186 2.49 -7.69 -50.28
N ILE A 187 1.83 -8.78 -49.92
CA ILE A 187 0.38 -8.96 -50.12
C ILE A 187 -0.35 -8.26 -48.97
N GLY A 188 -1.34 -7.43 -49.26
CA GLY A 188 -2.00 -6.62 -48.23
C GLY A 188 -2.84 -5.51 -48.84
N THR A 189 -3.42 -4.66 -47.99
CA THR A 189 -4.25 -3.53 -48.42
C THR A 189 -3.50 -2.66 -49.43
N ASN A 190 -4.17 -2.28 -50.51
CA ASN A 190 -3.57 -1.41 -51.51
C ASN A 190 -3.50 0.04 -50.98
N PRO A 191 -2.39 0.76 -51.23
CA PRO A 191 -2.28 2.17 -50.88
C PRO A 191 -3.41 2.98 -51.52
N VAL A 192 -3.97 3.92 -50.75
CA VAL A 192 -4.92 4.93 -51.25
C VAL A 192 -4.17 6.25 -51.39
N ALA A 193 -4.26 6.88 -52.56
CA ALA A 193 -3.68 8.21 -52.75
C ALA A 193 -4.51 9.25 -51.99
N VAL A 194 -3.86 10.02 -51.12
CA VAL A 194 -4.49 11.07 -50.31
C VAL A 194 -3.95 12.43 -50.77
N ALA A 195 -4.84 13.41 -50.96
CA ALA A 195 -4.45 14.77 -51.29
C ALA A 195 -3.88 15.49 -50.06
N VAL A 196 -2.88 16.35 -50.27
CA VAL A 196 -2.33 17.19 -49.19
C VAL A 196 -3.42 18.14 -48.66
N PRO A 197 -3.69 18.15 -47.34
CA PRO A 197 -4.64 19.09 -46.75
C PRO A 197 -4.21 20.54 -46.97
N SER A 198 -5.16 21.44 -47.25
CA SER A 198 -4.86 22.85 -47.55
C SER A 198 -4.19 23.61 -46.41
N SER A 199 -4.28 23.11 -45.17
CA SER A 199 -3.62 23.68 -43.99
C SER A 199 -2.14 23.27 -43.86
N VAL A 200 -1.66 22.31 -44.65
CA VAL A 200 -0.29 21.80 -44.61
C VAL A 200 0.47 22.34 -45.81
N GLY A 201 1.58 23.05 -45.56
CA GLY A 201 2.51 23.43 -46.62
C GLY A 201 3.24 22.19 -47.12
N ALA A 202 3.28 21.95 -48.43
CA ALA A 202 3.99 20.81 -48.99
C ALA A 202 4.87 21.21 -50.17
N SER A 203 6.07 20.63 -50.24
CA SER A 203 6.95 20.69 -51.40
C SER A 203 7.51 19.30 -51.68
N GLU A 204 7.47 18.90 -52.95
CA GLU A 204 7.96 17.61 -53.42
C GLU A 204 8.99 17.82 -54.53
N SER A 205 10.10 17.11 -54.45
CA SER A 205 11.15 17.03 -55.45
C SER A 205 11.45 15.54 -55.76
N ASP A 206 12.34 15.29 -56.71
CA ASP A 206 12.76 13.91 -57.04
C ASP A 206 13.52 13.23 -55.88
N THR A 207 14.03 14.00 -54.92
CA THR A 207 14.87 13.51 -53.82
C THR A 207 14.19 13.58 -52.45
N GLU A 208 13.26 14.50 -52.24
CA GLU A 208 12.61 14.70 -50.94
C GLU A 208 11.15 15.16 -51.02
N ARG A 209 10.40 14.85 -49.95
CA ARG A 209 9.04 15.37 -49.69
C ARG A 209 9.05 16.09 -48.36
N VAL A 210 8.67 17.37 -48.33
CA VAL A 210 8.67 18.21 -47.13
C VAL A 210 7.25 18.68 -46.83
N TYR A 211 6.83 18.53 -45.58
CA TYR A 211 5.51 18.94 -45.09
C TYR A 211 5.67 19.86 -43.88
N GLN A 212 5.07 21.06 -43.92
CA GLN A 212 5.07 22.05 -42.85
C GLN A 212 3.68 22.13 -42.21
N LEU A 213 3.60 21.82 -40.92
CA LEU A 213 2.35 21.81 -40.16
C LEU A 213 1.99 23.21 -39.62
N PRO A 214 0.69 23.54 -39.52
CA PRO A 214 0.23 24.84 -39.05
C PRO A 214 0.53 25.08 -37.55
N ALA A 215 0.46 26.33 -37.11
CA ALA A 215 0.71 26.71 -35.72
C ALA A 215 -0.46 26.42 -34.76
N LYS A 216 -1.68 26.26 -35.27
CA LYS A 216 -2.87 26.03 -34.47
C LYS A 216 -3.26 24.56 -34.48
N GLU A 217 -3.53 24.02 -33.29
CA GLU A 217 -3.88 22.61 -33.10
C GLU A 217 -5.17 22.23 -33.86
N GLU A 218 -6.15 23.13 -33.95
CA GLU A 218 -7.42 22.88 -34.64
C GLU A 218 -7.28 22.81 -36.18
N GLN A 219 -6.12 23.20 -36.72
CA GLN A 219 -5.81 23.17 -38.15
C GLN A 219 -4.99 21.95 -38.57
N LEU A 220 -4.56 21.13 -37.60
CA LEU A 220 -3.79 19.93 -37.87
C LEU A 220 -4.63 18.87 -38.60
N PRO A 221 -4.01 18.08 -39.50
CA PRO A 221 -4.72 17.01 -40.18
C PRO A 221 -5.14 15.90 -39.20
N GLU A 222 -6.19 15.17 -39.55
CA GLU A 222 -6.60 13.97 -38.82
C GLU A 222 -5.50 12.89 -38.93
N LEU A 223 -5.32 12.10 -37.86
CA LEU A 223 -4.19 11.18 -37.71
C LEU A 223 -4.10 10.15 -38.84
N ASP A 224 -5.20 9.47 -39.16
CA ASP A 224 -5.17 8.41 -40.17
C ASP A 224 -4.93 8.98 -41.57
N LEU A 225 -5.53 10.11 -41.92
CA LEU A 225 -5.25 10.83 -43.17
C LEU A 225 -3.78 11.29 -43.26
N TRP A 226 -3.24 11.80 -42.15
CA TRP A 226 -1.84 12.22 -42.06
C TRP A 226 -0.86 11.06 -42.25
N LEU A 227 -1.09 9.93 -41.56
CA LEU A 227 -0.26 8.75 -41.70
C LEU A 227 -0.33 8.14 -43.11
N GLN A 228 -1.51 8.17 -43.75
CA GLN A 228 -1.65 7.73 -45.15
C GLN A 228 -0.87 8.63 -46.12
N LEU A 229 -0.86 9.95 -45.90
CA LEU A 229 -0.07 10.88 -46.69
C LEU A 229 1.43 10.60 -46.58
N LEU A 230 1.92 10.37 -45.35
CA LEU A 230 3.34 10.03 -45.10
C LEU A 230 3.72 8.66 -45.70
N ALA A 231 2.84 7.68 -45.58
CA ALA A 231 3.02 6.31 -46.09
C ALA A 231 3.25 6.26 -47.62
N GLY A 232 2.70 7.23 -48.36
CA GLY A 232 2.81 7.31 -49.80
C GLY A 232 1.96 6.26 -50.56
N SER A 233 1.95 6.39 -51.89
CA SER A 233 1.10 5.62 -52.80
C SER A 233 1.67 4.26 -53.24
N ARG A 234 2.87 3.89 -52.78
CA ARG A 234 3.51 2.61 -53.09
C ARG A 234 3.69 1.79 -51.83
N LYS A 235 3.48 0.47 -51.93
CA LYS A 235 3.86 -0.47 -50.88
C LYS A 235 5.38 -0.38 -50.68
N SER A 236 5.78 -0.24 -49.42
CA SER A 236 7.16 -0.05 -48.96
C SER A 236 7.21 -0.37 -47.46
N TRP A 237 8.41 -0.43 -46.89
CA TRP A 237 8.62 -0.52 -45.44
C TRP A 237 7.88 0.60 -44.67
N LEU A 238 7.91 1.84 -45.18
CA LEU A 238 7.27 2.99 -44.54
C LEU A 238 5.75 2.87 -44.64
N HIS A 239 5.24 2.44 -45.80
CA HIS A 239 3.82 2.16 -45.96
C HIS A 239 3.36 1.07 -45.00
N ALA A 240 4.09 -0.04 -44.88
CA ALA A 240 3.80 -1.13 -43.95
C ALA A 240 3.83 -0.65 -42.49
N LEU A 241 4.86 0.10 -42.09
CA LEU A 241 5.03 0.66 -40.76
C LEU A 241 3.91 1.61 -40.36
N LEU A 242 3.38 2.41 -41.28
CA LEU A 242 2.36 3.40 -40.95
C LEU A 242 0.94 2.88 -41.14
N SER A 243 0.70 1.91 -42.03
CA SER A 243 -0.63 1.37 -42.31
C SER A 243 -1.05 0.22 -41.39
N THR A 244 -0.10 -0.57 -40.88
CA THR A 244 -0.43 -1.75 -40.06
C THR A 244 -0.80 -1.32 -38.63
N PRO A 245 -1.98 -1.69 -38.10
CA PRO A 245 -2.40 -1.30 -36.74
C PRO A 245 -1.70 -2.12 -35.64
N VAL A 246 -1.14 -3.28 -35.99
CA VAL A 246 -0.59 -4.27 -35.08
C VAL A 246 0.79 -4.71 -35.57
N ILE A 247 1.72 -4.90 -34.64
CA ILE A 247 3.08 -5.38 -34.86
C ILE A 247 3.29 -6.70 -34.12
N VAL A 248 4.27 -7.49 -34.56
CA VAL A 248 4.65 -8.76 -33.90
C VAL A 248 5.84 -8.50 -32.97
N GLN A 249 5.77 -8.97 -31.74
CA GLN A 249 6.90 -8.97 -30.81
C GLN A 249 7.67 -10.29 -30.87
N GLU A 250 8.91 -10.31 -30.38
CA GLU A 250 9.84 -11.46 -30.44
C GLU A 250 9.27 -12.79 -29.88
N ASP A 251 8.26 -12.73 -29.01
CA ASP A 251 7.56 -13.88 -28.44
C ASP A 251 6.26 -14.27 -29.16
N ASN A 252 6.09 -13.82 -30.41
CA ASN A 252 4.91 -14.03 -31.26
C ASN A 252 3.61 -13.41 -30.70
N ARG A 253 3.71 -12.43 -29.80
CA ARG A 253 2.54 -11.63 -29.39
C ARG A 253 2.27 -10.51 -30.37
N TYR A 254 0.98 -10.20 -30.53
CA TYR A 254 0.52 -9.04 -31.26
C TYR A 254 0.45 -7.83 -30.32
N ALA A 255 1.12 -6.75 -30.68
CA ALA A 255 1.09 -5.48 -29.95
C ALA A 255 0.58 -4.35 -30.85
N LYS A 256 0.05 -3.28 -30.24
CA LYS A 256 -0.37 -2.09 -30.98
C LYS A 256 0.85 -1.43 -31.62
N ASN A 257 0.68 -0.93 -32.83
CA ASN A 257 1.74 -0.18 -33.50
C ASN A 257 1.84 1.26 -32.96
N TYR A 258 2.73 1.48 -32.00
CA TYR A 258 2.92 2.80 -31.37
C TYR A 258 3.60 3.82 -32.26
N VAL A 259 4.29 3.42 -33.33
CA VAL A 259 4.91 4.36 -34.29
C VAL A 259 3.86 5.28 -34.91
N ARG A 260 2.65 4.76 -35.14
CA ARG A 260 1.51 5.56 -35.61
C ARG A 260 1.20 6.73 -34.69
N ARG A 261 1.25 6.51 -33.37
CA ARG A 261 0.99 7.55 -32.36
C ARG A 261 2.16 8.53 -32.28
N LEU A 262 3.40 8.06 -32.35
CA LEU A 262 4.60 8.92 -32.31
C LEU A 262 4.59 9.98 -33.43
N LEU A 263 4.12 9.59 -34.62
CA LEU A 263 4.05 10.44 -35.80
C LEU A 263 2.77 11.26 -35.93
N ARG A 264 1.97 11.37 -34.86
CA ARG A 264 0.80 12.28 -34.87
C ARG A 264 1.23 13.71 -35.22
N PRO A 265 0.42 14.45 -35.99
CA PRO A 265 0.77 15.81 -36.38
C PRO A 265 0.82 16.71 -35.13
N ARG A 266 1.82 17.60 -35.07
CA ARG A 266 2.01 18.56 -33.97
C ARG A 266 2.21 19.97 -34.54
N PRO A 267 1.82 21.03 -33.81
CA PRO A 267 1.94 22.39 -34.31
C PRO A 267 3.39 22.79 -34.64
N GLU A 268 3.54 23.57 -35.71
CA GLU A 268 4.83 24.15 -36.12
C GLU A 268 5.97 23.12 -36.27
N ARG A 269 5.64 21.92 -36.74
CA ARG A 269 6.63 20.88 -37.08
C ARG A 269 6.79 20.73 -38.59
N THR A 270 8.01 20.46 -39.00
CA THR A 270 8.33 20.13 -40.40
C THR A 270 8.70 18.66 -40.47
N VAL A 271 8.05 17.92 -41.38
CA VAL A 271 8.35 16.51 -41.65
C VAL A 271 8.97 16.39 -43.04
N THR A 272 10.19 15.88 -43.10
CA THR A 272 10.97 15.70 -44.33
C THR A 272 11.20 14.22 -44.58
N ILE A 273 10.79 13.71 -45.74
CA ILE A 273 11.04 12.34 -46.20
C ILE A 273 12.08 12.39 -47.31
N GLN A 274 13.28 11.93 -47.02
CA GLN A 274 14.38 11.77 -47.97
C GLN A 274 14.27 10.40 -48.66
N LEU A 275 14.06 10.42 -49.97
CA LEU A 275 13.76 9.22 -50.76
C LEU A 275 15.01 8.37 -51.02
N GLU A 276 16.16 9.00 -51.27
CA GLU A 276 17.42 8.28 -51.53
C GLU A 276 17.98 7.59 -50.28
N ASP A 277 17.93 8.30 -49.14
CA ASP A 277 18.48 7.84 -47.85
C ASP A 277 17.48 7.01 -47.03
N ASN A 278 16.28 6.76 -47.55
CA ASN A 278 15.18 6.07 -46.86
C ASN A 278 14.95 6.59 -45.43
N THR A 279 14.93 7.91 -45.28
CA THR A 279 14.89 8.57 -43.97
C THR A 279 13.70 9.51 -43.88
N LEU A 280 12.99 9.49 -42.75
CA LEU A 280 11.98 10.47 -42.37
C LEU A 280 12.51 11.24 -41.16
N LEU A 281 12.49 12.57 -41.22
CA LEU A 281 12.97 13.47 -40.19
C LEU A 281 11.85 14.43 -39.76
N ILE A 282 11.74 14.70 -38.46
CA ILE A 282 10.86 15.72 -37.89
C ILE A 282 11.72 16.78 -37.19
N THR A 283 11.50 18.05 -37.53
CA THR A 283 12.13 19.20 -36.88
C THR A 283 11.10 20.17 -36.31
N ASP A 284 11.50 20.89 -35.27
CA ASP A 284 10.74 22.01 -34.73
C ASP A 284 10.83 23.27 -35.61
N ALA A 285 10.16 24.34 -35.17
CA ALA A 285 10.17 25.64 -35.85
C ALA A 285 11.56 26.30 -35.92
N ALA A 286 12.48 25.92 -35.03
CA ALA A 286 13.87 26.39 -35.00
C ALA A 286 14.81 25.49 -35.84
N GLY A 287 14.30 24.41 -36.43
CA GLY A 287 15.08 23.44 -37.21
C GLY A 287 15.80 22.40 -36.35
N VAL A 288 15.50 22.31 -35.06
CA VAL A 288 16.06 21.29 -34.15
C VAL A 288 15.40 19.96 -34.47
N GLN A 289 16.22 18.91 -34.62
CA GLN A 289 15.75 17.56 -34.90
C GLN A 289 15.11 16.94 -33.65
N GLU A 290 13.87 16.46 -33.77
CA GLU A 290 13.12 15.84 -32.66
C GLU A 290 12.95 14.32 -32.84
N LEU A 291 12.78 13.85 -34.07
CA LEU A 291 12.58 12.44 -34.39
C LEU A 291 13.13 12.08 -35.77
N THR A 292 13.79 10.93 -35.88
CA THR A 292 14.26 10.36 -37.15
C THR A 292 13.81 8.91 -37.29
N LEU A 293 13.41 8.51 -38.49
CA LEU A 293 13.12 7.14 -38.89
C LEU A 293 14.02 6.78 -40.07
N LYS A 294 14.83 5.73 -39.95
CA LYS A 294 15.77 5.32 -40.98
C LYS A 294 15.65 3.83 -41.29
N TYR A 295 15.51 3.48 -42.55
CA TYR A 295 15.46 2.10 -43.01
C TYR A 295 16.78 1.66 -43.64
N ASN A 296 17.28 0.50 -43.20
CA ASN A 296 18.42 -0.18 -43.79
C ASN A 296 17.92 -1.35 -44.64
N SER A 297 18.05 -1.23 -45.96
CA SER A 297 17.59 -2.25 -46.91
C SER A 297 18.37 -3.57 -46.87
N ALA A 298 19.65 -3.54 -46.44
CA ALA A 298 20.48 -4.74 -46.36
C ALA A 298 20.10 -5.64 -45.18
N SER A 299 19.81 -5.04 -44.01
CA SER A 299 19.37 -5.76 -42.81
C SER A 299 17.84 -5.84 -42.67
N ARG A 300 17.09 -5.13 -43.52
CA ARG A 300 15.64 -4.93 -43.42
C ARG A 300 15.21 -4.40 -42.05
N SER A 301 16.06 -3.60 -41.40
CA SER A 301 15.77 -3.02 -40.09
C SER A 301 15.42 -1.54 -40.20
N ILE A 302 14.48 -1.12 -39.35
CA ILE A 302 13.97 0.24 -39.22
C ILE A 302 14.43 0.74 -37.85
N HIS A 303 15.14 1.86 -37.84
CA HIS A 303 15.58 2.52 -36.62
C HIS A 303 14.80 3.83 -36.45
N LEU A 304 14.12 3.97 -35.32
CA LEU A 304 13.42 5.18 -34.92
C LEU A 304 14.21 5.81 -33.77
N THR A 305 14.73 7.02 -33.95
CA THR A 305 15.43 7.76 -32.89
C THR A 305 14.64 9.00 -32.51
N ILE A 306 14.28 9.12 -31.23
CA ILE A 306 13.72 10.33 -30.61
C ILE A 306 14.86 11.09 -29.93
N TYR A 307 14.96 12.39 -30.14
CA TYR A 307 15.96 13.23 -29.48
C TYR A 307 15.32 13.94 -28.28
N HIS A 308 15.68 13.49 -27.07
CA HIS A 308 15.26 14.14 -25.84
C HIS A 308 16.27 15.23 -25.45
N ILE A 309 15.80 16.43 -25.11
CA ILE A 309 16.64 17.51 -24.61
C ILE A 309 16.30 17.70 -23.14
N THR A 310 17.32 17.57 -22.29
CA THR A 310 17.18 17.74 -20.84
C THR A 310 17.06 19.23 -20.44
N PRO A 311 16.55 19.55 -19.24
CA PRO A 311 16.54 20.91 -18.71
C PRO A 311 17.90 21.61 -18.62
N THR A 312 19.00 20.85 -18.65
CA THR A 312 20.37 21.36 -18.65
C THR A 312 20.95 21.55 -20.05
N GLY A 313 20.19 21.20 -21.10
CA GLY A 313 20.59 21.36 -22.51
C GLY A 313 21.33 20.16 -23.12
N VAL A 314 21.49 19.05 -22.38
CA VAL A 314 22.07 17.80 -22.92
C VAL A 314 21.05 17.11 -23.82
N VAL A 315 21.49 16.66 -25.00
CA VAL A 315 20.68 15.88 -25.95
C VAL A 315 20.94 14.39 -25.74
N VAL A 316 19.87 13.63 -25.48
CA VAL A 316 19.89 12.19 -25.22
C VAL A 316 19.07 11.47 -26.30
N PRO A 317 19.68 10.61 -27.13
CA PRO A 317 18.95 9.86 -28.15
C PRO A 317 18.26 8.62 -27.56
N PHE A 318 16.99 8.41 -27.92
CA PHE A 318 16.21 7.24 -27.58
C PHE A 318 15.91 6.43 -28.85
N SER A 319 16.44 5.22 -28.95
CA SER A 319 16.40 4.44 -30.19
C SER A 319 15.51 3.20 -30.07
N LEU A 320 14.57 3.06 -31.00
CA LEU A 320 13.70 1.90 -31.15
C LEU A 320 14.03 1.18 -32.46
N GLU A 321 14.02 -0.14 -32.42
CA GLU A 321 14.35 -1.01 -33.54
C GLU A 321 13.15 -1.89 -33.92
N TYR A 322 12.90 -1.94 -35.22
CA TYR A 322 11.90 -2.81 -35.84
C TYR A 322 12.53 -3.52 -37.04
N SER A 323 11.96 -4.65 -37.44
CA SER A 323 12.33 -5.37 -38.66
C SER A 323 11.14 -5.48 -39.60
N TYR A 324 11.45 -5.44 -40.89
CA TYR A 324 10.48 -5.50 -41.98
C TYR A 324 10.52 -6.87 -42.66
N CYS A 325 9.40 -7.58 -42.57
CA CYS A 325 9.20 -8.96 -43.02
C CYS A 325 8.07 -9.03 -44.06
N PRO A 326 8.29 -8.59 -45.31
CA PRO A 326 7.25 -8.60 -46.36
C PRO A 326 6.67 -10.00 -46.68
N GLU A 327 7.39 -11.06 -46.30
CA GLU A 327 7.00 -12.46 -46.41
C GLU A 327 5.87 -12.83 -45.44
N GLN A 328 5.62 -12.01 -44.41
CA GLN A 328 4.52 -12.15 -43.47
C GLN A 328 3.47 -11.05 -43.72
N PRO A 329 2.66 -11.16 -44.79
CA PRO A 329 1.86 -10.07 -45.34
C PRO A 329 0.83 -9.46 -44.38
N VAL A 330 0.33 -10.25 -43.42
CA VAL A 330 -0.67 -9.80 -42.45
C VAL A 330 -0.06 -8.88 -41.39
N THR A 331 1.21 -9.12 -41.02
CA THR A 331 1.93 -8.36 -40.01
C THR A 331 3.40 -8.20 -40.42
N PRO A 332 3.68 -7.34 -41.41
CA PRO A 332 5.01 -7.23 -42.01
C PRO A 332 6.03 -6.49 -41.12
N ILE A 333 5.66 -6.05 -39.92
CA ILE A 333 6.50 -5.25 -39.02
C ILE A 333 6.63 -5.98 -37.69
N HIS A 334 7.88 -6.23 -37.31
CA HIS A 334 8.24 -6.94 -36.09
C HIS A 334 9.08 -6.03 -35.20
N GLU A 335 8.74 -5.96 -33.92
CA GLU A 335 9.42 -5.14 -32.92
C GLU A 335 10.50 -5.93 -32.20
N SER A 336 11.70 -5.35 -32.09
CA SER A 336 12.78 -5.88 -31.25
C SER A 336 12.55 -5.49 -29.78
N LYS A 337 11.51 -6.05 -29.16
CA LYS A 337 10.98 -5.60 -27.85
C LYS A 337 12.05 -5.55 -26.76
N GLN A 338 12.91 -6.56 -26.65
CA GLN A 338 13.97 -6.58 -25.65
C GLN A 338 14.91 -5.38 -25.80
N ARG A 339 15.40 -5.12 -27.02
CA ARG A 339 16.29 -3.98 -27.31
C ARG A 339 15.62 -2.64 -27.08
N ASN A 340 14.35 -2.52 -27.46
CA ASN A 340 13.57 -1.30 -27.24
C ASN A 340 13.42 -0.97 -25.75
N ASP A 341 13.19 -2.00 -24.93
CA ASP A 341 13.10 -1.80 -23.49
C ASP A 341 14.45 -1.47 -22.85
N GLU A 342 15.53 -2.07 -23.33
CA GLU A 342 16.89 -1.73 -22.91
C GLU A 342 17.24 -0.27 -23.27
N SER A 343 16.85 0.19 -24.46
CA SER A 343 17.00 1.60 -24.86
C SER A 343 16.13 2.54 -24.02
N ALA A 344 14.91 2.12 -23.68
CA ALA A 344 14.02 2.90 -22.82
C ALA A 344 14.59 3.07 -21.40
N ARG A 345 15.19 2.01 -20.85
CA ARG A 345 15.96 2.06 -19.60
C ARG A 345 17.14 3.03 -19.72
N GLN A 346 17.94 2.88 -20.77
CA GLN A 346 19.12 3.72 -20.97
C GLN A 346 18.76 5.22 -21.12
N LEU A 347 17.68 5.53 -21.83
CA LEU A 347 17.15 6.90 -21.92
C LEU A 347 16.89 7.49 -20.53
N CYS A 348 16.19 6.76 -19.64
CA CYS A 348 15.91 7.24 -18.29
C CYS A 348 17.20 7.53 -17.52
N VAL A 349 18.19 6.61 -17.59
CA VAL A 349 19.49 6.75 -16.93
C VAL A 349 20.26 7.97 -17.45
N ASP A 350 20.41 8.09 -18.77
CA ASP A 350 21.18 9.15 -19.41
C ASP A 350 20.54 10.53 -19.25
N THR A 351 19.22 10.58 -19.13
CA THR A 351 18.46 11.83 -18.91
C THR A 351 18.63 12.34 -17.49
N TRP A 352 18.69 11.43 -16.52
CA TRP A 352 18.73 11.79 -15.11
C TRP A 352 20.16 11.97 -14.55
N VAL A 353 21.18 11.41 -15.22
CA VAL A 353 22.58 11.54 -14.81
C VAL A 353 23.29 12.51 -15.75
N ALA A 354 23.72 13.68 -15.24
CA ALA A 354 24.72 14.48 -15.96
C ALA A 354 25.97 13.61 -16.18
N SER A 355 26.41 13.50 -17.42
CA SER A 355 27.29 12.47 -18.03
C SER A 355 28.64 12.14 -17.35
N SER A 356 28.96 12.67 -16.18
CA SER A 356 30.22 12.44 -15.46
C SER A 356 30.12 11.52 -14.23
N ASP A 357 28.90 11.14 -13.81
CA ASP A 357 28.68 10.45 -12.52
C ASP A 357 27.69 9.28 -12.67
N HIS A 358 27.84 8.45 -13.71
CA HIS A 358 27.01 7.25 -13.94
C HIS A 358 27.09 6.33 -12.71
N PRO A 359 26.02 6.25 -11.90
CA PRO A 359 26.03 5.31 -10.81
C PRO A 359 25.84 3.91 -11.40
N VAL A 360 26.80 3.01 -11.14
CA VAL A 360 26.68 1.61 -11.54
C VAL A 360 25.51 0.99 -10.77
N GLY A 361 24.48 0.53 -11.49
CA GLY A 361 23.40 -0.29 -10.96
C GLY A 361 23.92 -1.63 -10.38
N PHE A 362 23.03 -2.40 -9.76
CA PHE A 362 23.39 -3.68 -9.14
C PHE A 362 22.83 -4.86 -9.95
N ASP A 363 23.59 -5.96 -10.00
CA ASP A 363 23.22 -7.14 -10.78
C ASP A 363 22.35 -8.16 -10.01
N ASN A 364 22.35 -8.13 -8.67
CA ASN A 364 21.66 -9.12 -7.84
C ASN A 364 20.82 -8.51 -6.70
N ILE A 365 19.67 -9.14 -6.40
CA ILE A 365 18.76 -8.75 -5.30
C ILE A 365 19.45 -8.76 -3.93
N SER A 366 20.49 -9.57 -3.75
CA SER A 366 21.34 -9.56 -2.56
C SER A 366 22.11 -8.25 -2.39
N ASP A 367 22.49 -7.59 -3.49
CA ASP A 367 23.20 -6.30 -3.47
C ASP A 367 22.20 -5.12 -3.31
N ALA A 368 20.96 -5.28 -3.77
CA ALA A 368 19.84 -4.39 -3.45
C ALA A 368 19.44 -4.40 -1.96
N ALA A 369 20.02 -5.31 -1.16
CA ALA A 369 19.90 -5.29 0.30
C ALA A 369 20.87 -4.31 0.97
N GLY A 370 21.88 -3.82 0.24
CA GLY A 370 22.84 -2.83 0.72
C GLY A 370 22.24 -1.43 0.81
N ALA A 371 22.72 -0.67 1.78
CA ALA A 371 22.44 0.75 1.92
C ALA A 371 22.93 1.53 0.68
N ILE A 372 22.03 2.18 -0.05
CA ILE A 372 22.40 3.10 -1.13
C ILE A 372 22.49 4.51 -0.54
N THR A 373 23.68 5.11 -0.61
CA THR A 373 23.92 6.45 -0.08
C THR A 373 23.86 7.52 -1.17
N SER A 374 23.30 8.68 -0.82
CA SER A 374 23.38 9.90 -1.62
C SER A 374 23.69 11.10 -0.74
N GLU A 375 24.34 12.12 -1.31
CA GLU A 375 24.56 13.40 -0.66
C GLU A 375 24.07 14.55 -1.55
N PHE A 376 23.51 15.58 -0.91
CA PHE A 376 23.05 16.80 -1.55
C PHE A 376 23.15 17.99 -0.59
N THR A 377 23.71 19.10 -1.06
CA THR A 377 23.78 20.34 -0.28
C THR A 377 22.67 21.29 -0.72
N ILE A 378 21.83 21.69 0.22
CA ILE A 378 20.78 22.68 -0.03
C ILE A 378 21.45 24.05 -0.12
N THR A 379 21.20 24.82 -1.19
CA THR A 379 21.68 26.21 -1.30
C THR A 379 20.49 27.16 -1.22
N GLU A 380 20.73 28.44 -0.91
CA GLU A 380 19.65 29.45 -0.92
C GLU A 380 19.03 29.61 -2.30
N ASP A 381 19.83 29.54 -3.36
CA ASP A 381 19.34 29.62 -4.74
C ASP A 381 18.44 28.43 -5.07
N HIS A 382 18.80 27.21 -4.65
CA HIS A 382 17.94 26.04 -4.80
C HIS A 382 16.60 26.25 -4.09
N VAL A 383 16.59 26.74 -2.84
CA VAL A 383 15.35 26.98 -2.08
C VAL A 383 14.45 27.97 -2.83
N ARG A 384 15.00 29.10 -3.28
CA ARG A 384 14.23 30.14 -3.97
C ARG A 384 13.70 29.65 -5.31
N ALA A 385 14.53 28.97 -6.11
CA ALA A 385 14.13 28.46 -7.42
C ALA A 385 13.09 27.35 -7.29
N PHE A 386 13.26 26.42 -6.35
CA PHE A 386 12.29 25.36 -6.07
C PHE A 386 10.94 25.94 -5.64
N CYS A 387 10.91 26.84 -4.65
CA CYS A 387 9.67 27.47 -4.20
C CYS A 387 8.96 28.23 -5.33
N LYS A 388 9.72 28.90 -6.21
CA LYS A 388 9.16 29.56 -7.40
C LYS A 388 8.51 28.56 -8.36
N SER A 389 9.12 27.39 -8.58
CA SER A 389 8.60 26.37 -9.51
C SER A 389 7.26 25.74 -9.07
N ILE A 390 6.93 25.80 -7.78
CA ILE A 390 5.69 25.27 -7.20
C ILE A 390 4.75 26.37 -6.68
N ASP A 391 5.07 27.64 -6.96
CA ASP A 391 4.36 28.83 -6.48
C ASP A 391 4.17 28.89 -4.94
N ASN A 392 5.17 28.44 -4.18
CA ASN A 392 5.13 28.51 -2.71
C ASN A 392 5.56 29.90 -2.21
N GLN A 393 4.59 30.70 -1.80
CA GLN A 393 4.76 32.10 -1.36
C GLN A 393 5.07 32.26 0.15
N SER A 394 5.39 31.17 0.86
CA SER A 394 5.69 31.25 2.29
C SER A 394 6.91 32.13 2.57
N TRP A 395 6.72 33.15 3.41
CA TRP A 395 7.75 34.14 3.75
C TRP A 395 8.96 33.51 4.46
N GLN A 396 8.77 32.35 5.08
CA GLN A 396 9.80 31.55 5.75
C GLN A 396 10.90 31.03 4.79
N TYR A 397 10.57 30.89 3.51
CA TYR A 397 11.51 30.48 2.46
C TYR A 397 12.08 31.67 1.67
N ALA A 398 11.49 32.86 1.83
CA ALA A 398 11.93 34.09 1.17
C ALA A 398 12.84 34.95 2.06
N PHE A 399 12.58 34.98 3.36
CA PHE A 399 13.25 35.83 4.34
C PHE A 399 13.85 35.03 5.49
N ALA A 400 15.15 35.21 5.72
CA ALA A 400 15.88 34.52 6.78
C ALA A 400 15.75 35.30 8.10
N LYS A 401 15.10 34.71 9.11
CA LYS A 401 14.97 35.32 10.46
C LYS A 401 16.31 35.40 11.20
N ASP A 402 17.16 34.38 11.03
CA ASP A 402 18.48 34.25 11.69
C ASP A 402 19.65 34.30 10.68
N GLY A 403 19.42 34.81 9.47
CA GLY A 403 20.43 34.89 8.40
C GLY A 403 20.62 33.61 7.58
N ILE A 404 19.87 32.52 7.85
CA ILE A 404 19.80 31.30 7.03
C ILE A 404 18.33 31.01 6.69
N LEU A 405 18.03 30.72 5.42
CA LEU A 405 16.68 30.34 4.97
C LEU A 405 16.27 28.95 5.47
N LEU A 406 14.99 28.77 5.78
CA LEU A 406 14.41 27.43 5.90
C LEU A 406 14.33 26.78 4.52
N ALA A 407 14.33 25.45 4.47
CA ALA A 407 14.15 24.69 3.25
C ALA A 407 12.88 23.81 3.37
N PRO A 408 12.06 23.73 2.31
CA PRO A 408 10.93 22.81 2.25
C PRO A 408 11.34 21.35 2.46
N MET A 409 10.46 20.54 3.05
CA MET A 409 10.72 19.13 3.30
C MET A 409 10.95 18.31 2.01
N GLU A 410 10.47 18.80 0.86
CA GLU A 410 10.65 18.15 -0.45
C GLU A 410 12.10 18.08 -0.90
N PHE A 411 13.03 18.83 -0.30
CA PHE A 411 14.47 18.66 -0.55
C PHE A 411 14.97 17.26 -0.15
N THR A 412 14.25 16.55 0.72
CA THR A 412 14.50 15.13 0.97
C THR A 412 14.24 14.26 -0.26
N HIS A 413 13.26 14.62 -1.11
CA HIS A 413 13.01 13.95 -2.39
C HIS A 413 14.14 14.20 -3.37
N VAL A 414 14.69 15.42 -3.42
CA VAL A 414 15.81 15.77 -4.31
C VAL A 414 17.04 14.91 -3.99
N SER A 415 17.33 14.71 -2.70
CA SER A 415 18.38 13.78 -2.26
C SER A 415 18.07 12.32 -2.62
N PHE A 416 16.82 11.91 -2.46
CA PHE A 416 16.33 10.56 -2.79
C PHE A 416 16.30 10.26 -4.29
N MET A 417 16.03 11.24 -5.14
CA MET A 417 15.98 11.06 -6.60
C MET A 417 17.25 10.38 -7.09
N ARG A 418 18.42 10.84 -6.65
CA ARG A 418 19.72 10.22 -6.99
C ARG A 418 19.76 8.73 -6.68
N THR A 419 19.21 8.31 -5.53
CA THR A 419 19.16 6.90 -5.14
C THR A 419 18.18 6.11 -6.00
N LEU A 420 17.00 6.67 -6.28
CA LEU A 420 16.01 6.05 -7.16
C LEU A 420 16.62 5.75 -8.54
N LEU A 421 17.45 6.65 -9.09
CA LEU A 421 18.15 6.42 -10.36
C LEU A 421 19.01 5.17 -10.34
N ARG A 422 19.77 4.94 -9.25
CA ARG A 422 20.63 3.76 -9.10
C ARG A 422 19.81 2.47 -9.05
N ILE A 423 18.65 2.54 -8.40
CA ILE A 423 17.72 1.42 -8.31
C ILE A 423 17.13 1.12 -9.69
N LEU A 424 16.76 2.16 -10.44
CA LEU A 424 16.22 1.99 -11.79
C LEU A 424 17.29 1.51 -12.79
N ASP A 425 18.55 1.92 -12.68
CA ASP A 425 19.61 1.38 -13.55
C ASP A 425 19.83 -0.14 -13.37
N SER A 426 19.45 -0.71 -12.21
CA SER A 426 19.66 -2.12 -11.88
C SER A 426 18.90 -3.10 -12.78
N THR A 427 19.54 -4.22 -13.12
CA THR A 427 18.96 -5.29 -13.95
C THR A 427 17.78 -6.00 -13.26
N ILE A 428 17.72 -5.94 -11.92
CA ILE A 428 16.68 -6.51 -11.06
C ILE A 428 15.31 -5.91 -11.35
N PHE A 429 15.25 -4.59 -11.60
CA PHE A 429 13.99 -3.93 -11.91
C PHE A 429 13.50 -4.29 -13.32
N GLY A 430 14.38 -4.86 -14.16
CA GLY A 430 14.06 -5.34 -15.49
C GLY A 430 13.75 -4.22 -16.49
N VAL A 431 13.39 -4.67 -17.69
CA VAL A 431 12.98 -3.88 -18.85
C VAL A 431 11.65 -3.13 -18.62
N GLY A 432 11.45 -1.97 -19.29
CA GLY A 432 10.15 -1.26 -19.33
C GLY A 432 9.99 0.05 -18.52
N GLN A 433 11.03 0.87 -18.41
CA GLN A 433 11.08 1.98 -17.43
C GLN A 433 10.37 3.29 -17.81
N VAL A 434 9.94 3.43 -19.05
CA VAL A 434 9.24 4.64 -19.54
C VAL A 434 7.81 4.79 -19.03
N ASN A 435 7.23 3.76 -18.38
CA ASN A 435 5.87 3.81 -17.83
C ASN A 435 5.86 3.46 -16.32
N ILE A 436 6.70 4.17 -15.57
CA ILE A 436 6.75 4.11 -14.10
C ILE A 436 5.83 5.19 -13.55
N LEU A 437 4.83 4.78 -12.78
CA LEU A 437 3.89 5.66 -12.09
C LEU A 437 4.27 5.74 -10.61
N HIS A 438 4.31 6.95 -10.06
CA HIS A 438 4.45 7.16 -8.62
C HIS A 438 3.10 6.85 -7.96
N LEU A 439 3.06 5.92 -7.01
CA LEU A 439 1.83 5.51 -6.32
C LEU A 439 1.58 6.33 -5.05
N TYR A 440 2.58 6.42 -4.18
CA TYR A 440 2.47 7.21 -2.96
C TYR A 440 3.85 7.68 -2.51
N ASN A 441 3.84 8.74 -1.70
CA ASN A 441 5.03 9.31 -1.09
C ASN A 441 4.73 9.77 0.33
N GLU A 442 5.60 9.47 1.30
CA GLU A 442 5.45 9.87 2.69
C GLU A 442 6.78 10.30 3.27
N PHE A 443 6.84 11.51 3.84
CA PHE A 443 7.98 11.91 4.66
C PHE A 443 7.54 12.17 6.09
N LYS A 444 8.29 11.60 7.03
CA LYS A 444 8.06 11.74 8.47
C LYS A 444 9.34 12.18 9.18
N PHE A 445 9.29 13.32 9.85
CA PHE A 445 10.36 13.76 10.72
C PHE A 445 10.46 12.89 11.98
N GLU A 446 11.69 12.67 12.45
CA GLU A 446 11.94 12.17 13.80
C GLU A 446 11.43 13.18 14.83
N ASP A 447 10.93 12.69 15.97
CA ASP A 447 10.45 13.57 17.03
C ASP A 447 11.59 14.48 17.53
N GLY A 448 11.36 15.79 17.57
CA GLY A 448 12.36 16.79 17.98
C GLY A 448 13.44 17.12 16.93
N ALA A 449 13.40 16.49 15.75
CA ALA A 449 14.32 16.85 14.66
C ALA A 449 14.04 18.27 14.14
N PRO A 450 15.09 19.08 13.89
CA PRO A 450 14.94 20.41 13.33
C PRO A 450 14.49 20.36 11.86
N MET A 451 13.87 21.45 11.40
CA MET A 451 13.58 21.68 9.98
C MET A 451 14.87 21.80 9.17
N LEU A 452 14.78 21.47 7.89
CA LEU A 452 15.87 21.65 6.93
C LEU A 452 16.14 23.14 6.70
N ARG A 453 17.41 23.48 6.45
CA ARG A 453 17.86 24.85 6.18
C ARG A 453 18.75 24.91 4.95
N ALA A 454 18.83 26.08 4.35
CA ALA A 454 19.89 26.36 3.38
C ALA A 454 21.27 26.12 4.03
N ASN A 455 22.20 25.62 3.23
CA ASN A 455 23.54 25.15 3.59
C ASN A 455 23.59 23.85 4.42
N ASP A 456 22.45 23.20 4.68
CA ASP A 456 22.50 21.84 5.23
C ASP A 456 22.98 20.84 4.17
N GLN A 457 23.90 19.98 4.59
CA GLN A 457 24.33 18.81 3.83
C GLN A 457 23.41 17.65 4.22
N LEU A 458 22.52 17.29 3.28
CA LEU A 458 21.69 16.11 3.38
C LEU A 458 22.52 14.88 2.99
N SER A 459 22.47 13.84 3.80
CA SER A 459 22.81 12.49 3.37
C SER A 459 21.60 11.59 3.52
N SER A 460 21.42 10.66 2.58
CA SER A 460 20.33 9.69 2.64
C SER A 460 20.88 8.27 2.55
N ILE A 461 20.22 7.35 3.25
CA ILE A 461 20.49 5.91 3.19
C ILE A 461 19.20 5.24 2.78
N SER A 462 19.12 4.73 1.55
CA SER A 462 17.92 4.09 1.04
C SER A 462 18.03 2.58 0.91
N PHE A 463 16.88 1.93 1.02
CA PHE A 463 16.69 0.49 1.02
C PHE A 463 15.53 0.14 0.09
N VAL A 464 15.72 -0.89 -0.74
CA VAL A 464 14.60 -1.48 -1.48
C VAL A 464 13.86 -2.43 -0.54
N ASP A 465 12.70 -1.98 -0.08
CA ASP A 465 11.86 -2.69 0.89
C ASP A 465 10.85 -3.62 0.20
N GLY A 466 10.59 -3.48 -1.09
CA GLY A 466 9.80 -4.49 -1.76
C GLY A 466 9.79 -4.40 -3.27
N LEU A 467 9.72 -5.57 -3.91
CA LEU A 467 9.45 -5.73 -5.32
C LEU A 467 8.44 -6.88 -5.45
N VAL A 468 7.20 -6.55 -5.80
CA VAL A 468 6.08 -7.51 -5.82
C VAL A 468 5.22 -7.30 -7.06
N ASN A 469 4.58 -8.35 -7.55
CA ASN A 469 3.56 -8.20 -8.59
C ASN A 469 2.24 -7.74 -7.98
N LEU A 470 1.57 -6.81 -8.64
CA LEU A 470 0.17 -6.45 -8.42
C LEU A 470 -0.60 -6.72 -9.72
N GLY A 471 -1.94 -6.74 -9.64
CA GLY A 471 -2.81 -6.88 -10.83
C GLY A 471 -2.44 -6.01 -12.04
N PRO A 472 -2.11 -4.71 -11.88
CA PRO A 472 -1.73 -3.84 -13.01
C PRO A 472 -0.24 -3.88 -13.40
N GLY A 473 0.63 -4.57 -12.66
CA GLY A 473 2.07 -4.60 -12.92
C GLY A 473 2.91 -4.75 -11.65
N LYS A 474 4.24 -4.60 -11.76
CA LYS A 474 5.18 -4.73 -10.63
C LYS A 474 5.27 -3.44 -9.81
N LYS A 475 5.16 -3.56 -8.50
CA LYS A 475 5.31 -2.49 -7.51
C LYS A 475 6.70 -2.54 -6.87
N LEU A 476 7.39 -1.42 -6.89
CA LEU A 476 8.62 -1.14 -6.13
C LEU A 476 8.28 -0.30 -4.91
N THR A 477 8.81 -0.68 -3.76
CA THR A 477 8.72 0.11 -2.52
C THR A 477 10.13 0.42 -2.04
N VAL A 478 10.41 1.70 -1.79
CA VAL A 478 11.72 2.17 -1.36
C VAL A 478 11.54 3.03 -0.12
N ARG A 479 12.39 2.78 0.86
CA ARG A 479 12.49 3.58 2.08
C ARG A 479 13.84 4.26 2.13
N SER A 480 13.90 5.51 2.58
CA SER A 480 15.13 6.26 2.74
C SER A 480 15.18 6.97 4.07
N ASP A 481 16.20 6.65 4.87
CA ASP A 481 16.49 7.38 6.10
C ASP A 481 17.35 8.61 5.75
N VAL A 482 16.92 9.79 6.19
CA VAL A 482 17.56 11.07 5.84
C VAL A 482 18.29 11.63 7.06
N PHE A 483 19.51 12.11 6.84
CA PHE A 483 20.42 12.63 7.85
C PHE A 483 20.86 14.05 7.51
N VAL A 484 21.05 14.87 8.53
CA VAL A 484 21.68 16.19 8.46
C VAL A 484 22.83 16.18 9.45
N ARG A 485 24.06 16.43 8.97
CA ARG A 485 25.28 16.44 9.82
C ARG A 485 25.44 15.15 10.65
N GLY A 486 25.07 14.00 10.07
CA GLY A 486 25.16 12.68 10.71
C GLY A 486 24.03 12.34 11.68
N GLN A 487 23.09 13.26 11.96
CA GLN A 487 21.91 12.98 12.77
C GLN A 487 20.71 12.65 11.87
N LYS A 488 20.00 11.54 12.14
CA LYS A 488 18.78 11.19 11.42
C LYS A 488 17.70 12.24 11.70
N VAL A 489 17.17 12.84 10.64
CA VAL A 489 16.10 13.86 10.72
C VAL A 489 14.71 13.31 10.37
N GLY A 490 14.64 12.22 9.60
CA GLY A 490 13.37 11.63 9.21
C GLY A 490 13.53 10.42 8.29
N THR A 491 12.40 9.88 7.87
CA THR A 491 12.29 8.77 6.92
C THR A 491 11.35 9.17 5.79
N LEU A 492 11.76 8.85 4.57
CA LEU A 492 11.01 8.98 3.32
C LEU A 492 10.60 7.59 2.83
N ASP A 493 9.31 7.34 2.65
CA ASP A 493 8.78 6.12 2.05
C ASP A 493 8.10 6.46 0.72
N SER A 494 8.49 5.78 -0.36
CA SER A 494 7.91 5.98 -1.69
C SER A 494 7.61 4.65 -2.37
N ALA A 495 6.57 4.61 -3.20
CA ALA A 495 6.28 3.45 -4.03
C ALA A 495 6.00 3.80 -5.49
N PHE A 496 6.42 2.92 -6.37
CA PHE A 496 6.34 3.07 -7.82
C PHE A 496 5.71 1.82 -8.45
N LEU A 497 4.96 2.00 -9.53
CA LEU A 497 4.37 0.92 -10.32
C LEU A 497 4.92 0.99 -11.74
N SER A 498 5.54 -0.09 -12.22
CA SER A 498 5.80 -0.24 -13.65
C SER A 498 4.63 -1.01 -14.26
N HIS A 499 3.80 -0.29 -15.01
CA HIS A 499 2.56 -0.81 -15.57
C HIS A 499 2.84 -1.87 -16.64
N SER A 500 2.04 -2.94 -16.69
CA SER A 500 2.16 -4.06 -17.65
C SER A 500 3.47 -4.86 -17.62
N HIS A 501 4.37 -4.59 -16.67
CA HIS A 501 5.61 -5.35 -16.51
C HIS A 501 5.53 -6.19 -15.24
N TYR A 502 5.94 -7.45 -15.33
CA TYR A 502 5.85 -8.42 -14.23
C TYR A 502 7.21 -9.07 -14.01
N ILE A 503 7.43 -9.53 -12.78
CA ILE A 503 8.61 -10.31 -12.41
C ILE A 503 8.22 -11.75 -12.11
N GLN A 504 9.20 -12.66 -12.14
CA GLN A 504 8.96 -14.03 -11.69
C GLN A 504 8.70 -14.05 -10.17
N PRO A 505 7.82 -14.93 -9.65
CA PRO A 505 7.57 -15.03 -8.21
C PRO A 505 8.85 -15.21 -7.37
N SER A 506 9.84 -15.94 -7.90
CA SER A 506 11.14 -16.15 -7.25
C SER A 506 11.98 -14.87 -7.09
N GLN A 507 11.70 -13.83 -7.89
CA GLN A 507 12.35 -12.51 -7.77
C GLN A 507 11.60 -11.60 -6.79
N ALA A 508 10.35 -11.92 -6.44
CA ALA A 508 9.53 -11.08 -5.60
C ALA A 508 9.93 -11.20 -4.12
N PHE A 509 9.93 -10.07 -3.43
CA PHE A 509 10.23 -10.01 -2.01
C PHE A 509 9.61 -8.78 -1.35
N LYS A 510 9.47 -8.85 -0.04
CA LYS A 510 9.05 -7.74 0.81
C LYS A 510 9.90 -7.72 2.07
N ARG A 511 10.22 -6.54 2.56
CA ARG A 511 10.90 -6.27 3.82
C ARG A 511 10.11 -5.20 4.53
N ASP A 512 9.70 -5.49 5.75
CA ASP A 512 9.10 -4.49 6.63
C ASP A 512 10.11 -4.19 7.73
N ARG A 513 10.68 -2.99 7.72
CA ARG A 513 11.76 -2.60 8.65
C ARG A 513 11.27 -1.75 9.81
N GLN A 514 11.87 -1.94 10.98
CA GLN A 514 11.61 -1.17 12.20
C GLN A 514 10.11 -1.12 12.56
N GLN A 515 9.40 -2.23 12.36
CA GLN A 515 8.00 -2.35 12.73
C GLN A 515 7.88 -2.28 14.25
N ARG A 516 7.18 -1.25 14.76
CA ARG A 516 6.98 -1.04 16.18
C ARG A 516 5.60 -1.51 16.62
N PHE A 517 5.56 -2.53 17.48
CA PHE A 517 4.33 -2.98 18.13
C PHE A 517 4.42 -2.72 19.62
N LYS A 518 3.52 -1.89 20.14
CA LYS A 518 3.31 -1.74 21.58
C LYS A 518 2.21 -2.68 22.01
N ILE A 519 2.52 -3.66 22.85
CA ILE A 519 1.54 -4.66 23.33
C ILE A 519 1.36 -4.57 24.85
N ILE A 520 0.16 -4.92 25.33
CA ILE A 520 -0.11 -5.14 26.76
C ILE A 520 -0.71 -6.54 26.92
N LEU A 521 -0.09 -7.35 27.78
CA LEU A 521 -0.53 -8.70 28.09
C LEU A 521 -1.44 -8.67 29.33
N PRO A 522 -2.74 -8.98 29.25
CA PRO A 522 -3.68 -8.70 30.34
C PRO A 522 -3.55 -9.66 31.53
N SER A 523 -3.06 -10.89 31.31
CA SER A 523 -2.95 -11.91 32.35
C SER A 523 -1.60 -12.61 32.39
N ALA A 524 -1.30 -13.28 33.51
CA ALA A 524 -0.12 -14.12 33.64
C ALA A 524 -0.14 -15.30 32.63
N ALA A 525 -1.33 -15.78 32.25
CA ALA A 525 -1.45 -16.81 31.23
C ALA A 525 -0.98 -16.31 29.85
N ASP A 526 -1.31 -15.06 29.49
CA ASP A 526 -0.86 -14.46 28.22
C ASP A 526 0.66 -14.26 28.18
N VAL A 527 1.24 -13.90 29.33
CA VAL A 527 2.70 -13.87 29.51
C VAL A 527 3.30 -15.24 29.25
N THR A 528 2.78 -16.29 29.92
CA THR A 528 3.26 -17.66 29.70
C THR A 528 3.09 -18.13 28.25
N VAL A 529 2.03 -17.71 27.56
CA VAL A 529 1.81 -18.03 26.14
C VAL A 529 2.88 -17.39 25.24
N LEU A 530 3.29 -16.15 25.51
CA LEU A 530 4.38 -15.50 24.80
C LEU A 530 5.74 -16.14 25.13
N GLU A 531 6.00 -16.40 26.42
CA GLU A 531 7.24 -17.07 26.87
C GLU A 531 7.40 -18.49 26.30
N ALA A 532 6.28 -19.16 25.99
CA ALA A 532 6.28 -20.48 25.36
C ALA A 532 6.53 -20.45 23.84
N LYS A 533 6.63 -19.26 23.23
CA LYS A 533 6.95 -19.15 21.80
C LYS A 533 8.44 -19.37 21.58
N GLU A 534 8.75 -20.34 20.74
CA GLU A 534 10.13 -20.68 20.36
C GLU A 534 10.90 -19.47 19.79
N TRP A 535 10.19 -18.55 19.14
CA TRP A 535 10.77 -17.34 18.56
C TRP A 535 11.03 -16.21 19.57
N PHE A 536 10.60 -16.33 20.83
CA PHE A 536 10.80 -15.31 21.87
C PHE A 536 11.93 -15.74 22.80
N ILE A 537 13.06 -15.03 22.75
CA ILE A 537 14.31 -15.41 23.42
C ILE A 537 14.70 -14.35 24.44
N TYR A 538 14.78 -14.70 25.71
CA TYR A 538 15.26 -13.78 26.74
C TYR A 538 16.76 -13.48 26.60
N GLN A 539 17.18 -12.28 27.02
CA GLN A 539 18.60 -12.01 27.18
C GLN A 539 19.14 -12.61 28.49
N ASP A 540 20.33 -13.23 28.45
CA ASP A 540 20.95 -13.98 29.55
C ASP A 540 21.54 -13.11 30.69
N ASN A 541 21.24 -11.82 30.72
CA ASN A 541 21.86 -10.81 31.58
C ASN A 541 21.05 -10.47 32.85
N GLY A 542 20.14 -11.34 33.29
CA GLY A 542 19.34 -11.13 34.50
C GLY A 542 18.25 -10.06 34.35
N ALA A 543 17.82 -9.80 33.11
CA ALA A 543 16.72 -8.89 32.80
C ALA A 543 15.41 -9.29 33.49
N GLU A 544 14.61 -8.30 33.87
CA GLU A 544 13.33 -8.49 34.55
C GLU A 544 12.35 -9.27 33.65
N ARG A 545 11.74 -10.33 34.20
CA ARG A 545 10.76 -11.16 33.47
C ARG A 545 9.52 -10.34 33.12
N LEU A 546 8.81 -10.79 32.08
CA LEU A 546 7.56 -10.17 31.66
C LEU A 546 6.51 -10.25 32.78
N LYS A 547 5.69 -9.21 32.91
CA LYS A 547 4.61 -9.12 33.90
C LYS A 547 3.31 -8.70 33.21
N PRO A 548 2.15 -9.13 33.72
CA PRO A 548 0.86 -8.73 33.18
C PRO A 548 0.64 -7.22 33.36
N ASN A 549 -0.14 -6.63 32.46
CA ASN A 549 -0.54 -5.22 32.43
C ASN A 549 0.61 -4.21 32.31
N ILE A 550 1.78 -4.65 31.85
CA ILE A 550 2.91 -3.77 31.52
C ILE A 550 3.00 -3.63 29.98
N PRO A 551 3.20 -2.41 29.45
CA PRO A 551 3.44 -2.19 28.04
C PRO A 551 4.86 -2.57 27.61
N TYR A 552 4.94 -3.44 26.60
CA TYR A 552 6.19 -3.85 25.95
C TYR A 552 6.23 -3.37 24.51
N GLU A 553 7.41 -2.98 24.03
CA GLU A 553 7.61 -2.51 22.67
C GLU A 553 8.48 -3.53 21.90
N PHE A 554 7.96 -4.00 20.78
CA PHE A 554 8.64 -4.88 19.84
C PHE A 554 9.07 -4.05 18.65
N CYS A 555 10.37 -3.97 18.39
CA CYS A 555 10.93 -3.32 17.23
C CYS A 555 11.52 -4.40 16.31
N LEU A 556 10.75 -4.78 15.29
CA LEU A 556 11.01 -5.96 14.45
C LEU A 556 11.31 -5.60 13.00
N ASP A 557 12.20 -6.35 12.39
CA ASP A 557 12.42 -6.42 10.96
C ASP A 557 11.87 -7.75 10.45
N SER A 558 11.07 -7.72 9.38
CA SER A 558 10.53 -8.91 8.74
C SER A 558 10.93 -8.97 7.27
N GLU A 559 11.38 -10.12 6.79
CA GLU A 559 11.66 -10.40 5.38
C GLU A 559 10.76 -11.52 4.86
N TYR A 560 10.27 -11.34 3.63
CA TYR A 560 9.33 -12.24 2.96
C TYR A 560 9.84 -12.55 1.55
N ARG A 561 9.83 -13.83 1.19
CA ARG A 561 10.05 -14.32 -0.19
C ARG A 561 8.79 -15.01 -0.68
N PHE A 562 8.49 -14.88 -1.97
CA PHE A 562 7.26 -15.40 -2.56
C PHE A 562 7.51 -16.72 -3.30
N GLU A 563 6.56 -17.64 -3.19
CA GLU A 563 6.47 -18.83 -4.04
C GLU A 563 5.51 -18.58 -5.21
N ASN A 564 4.41 -17.91 -4.90
CA ASN A 564 3.39 -17.41 -5.83
C ASN A 564 2.75 -16.16 -5.21
N ASP A 565 1.73 -15.59 -5.88
CA ASP A 565 1.11 -14.32 -5.46
C ASP A 565 0.44 -14.39 -4.07
N ASP A 566 0.04 -15.58 -3.60
CA ASP A 566 -0.71 -15.78 -2.35
C ASP A 566 0.10 -16.46 -1.24
N THR A 567 1.30 -16.97 -1.54
CA THR A 567 2.07 -17.83 -0.63
C THR A 567 3.53 -17.39 -0.57
N TYR A 568 4.05 -17.29 0.65
CA TYR A 568 5.47 -17.06 0.90
C TYR A 568 6.25 -18.37 0.83
N SER A 569 7.40 -18.35 0.16
CA SER A 569 8.39 -19.44 0.18
C SER A 569 9.22 -19.43 1.45
N SER A 570 9.45 -18.25 2.04
CA SER A 570 10.09 -18.10 3.34
C SER A 570 9.70 -16.80 4.04
N ILE A 571 9.65 -16.85 5.37
CA ILE A 571 9.49 -15.69 6.24
C ILE A 571 10.62 -15.70 7.27
N ALA A 572 11.25 -14.55 7.49
CA ALA A 572 12.16 -14.32 8.61
C ALA A 572 11.71 -13.07 9.37
N THR A 573 11.64 -13.13 10.69
CA THR A 573 11.34 -11.97 11.54
C THR A 573 12.28 -11.97 12.72
N SER A 574 12.98 -10.86 12.93
CA SER A 574 13.86 -10.70 14.07
C SER A 574 13.80 -9.28 14.63
N GLY A 575 14.21 -9.10 15.88
CA GLY A 575 14.26 -7.76 16.45
C GLY A 575 14.24 -7.74 17.97
N ALA A 576 14.29 -6.55 18.53
CA ALA A 576 14.42 -6.34 19.96
C ALA A 576 13.06 -6.14 20.64
N VAL A 577 12.97 -6.59 21.89
CA VAL A 577 11.84 -6.34 22.78
C VAL A 577 12.32 -5.50 23.94
N THR A 578 11.69 -4.35 24.17
CA THR A 578 12.02 -3.41 25.24
C THR A 578 10.81 -3.15 26.14
N THR A 579 11.08 -2.67 27.35
CA THR A 579 10.05 -2.16 28.27
C THR A 579 10.02 -0.64 28.21
N SER A 580 8.86 -0.04 28.49
CA SER A 580 8.69 1.42 28.43
C SER A 580 9.68 2.13 29.38
N GLY A 581 10.60 2.92 28.81
CA GLY A 581 11.58 3.72 29.56
C GLY A 581 12.97 3.09 29.74
N GLN A 582 13.19 1.86 29.26
CA GLN A 582 14.53 1.25 29.24
C GLN A 582 15.03 1.07 27.80
N SER A 583 16.25 1.55 27.54
CA SER A 583 16.88 1.46 26.21
C SER A 583 17.48 0.08 25.93
N GLN A 584 17.73 -0.71 26.98
CA GLN A 584 18.30 -2.06 26.84
C GLN A 584 17.19 -3.09 26.54
N PRO A 585 17.39 -3.99 25.57
CA PRO A 585 16.43 -5.04 25.25
C PRO A 585 16.34 -6.09 26.36
N ILE A 586 15.12 -6.49 26.70
CA ILE A 586 14.85 -7.57 27.68
C ILE A 586 14.78 -8.95 27.02
N ALA A 587 14.45 -8.98 25.73
CA ALA A 587 14.35 -10.17 24.91
C ALA A 587 14.58 -9.82 23.44
N GLN A 588 14.74 -10.86 22.64
CA GLN A 588 14.89 -10.82 21.19
C GLN A 588 13.85 -11.74 20.56
N VAL A 589 13.34 -11.32 19.40
CA VAL A 589 12.57 -12.17 18.50
C VAL A 589 13.53 -12.74 17.46
N ASP A 590 13.44 -14.04 17.22
CA ASP A 590 14.12 -14.73 16.12
C ASP A 590 13.20 -15.83 15.58
N PHE A 591 12.63 -15.59 14.41
CA PHE A 591 11.68 -16.48 13.75
C PHE A 591 12.09 -16.70 12.31
N GLN A 592 12.16 -17.96 11.89
CA GLN A 592 12.35 -18.33 10.49
C GLN A 592 11.43 -19.50 10.14
N TRP A 593 10.76 -19.40 8.99
CA TRP A 593 9.88 -20.44 8.49
C TRP A 593 9.90 -20.51 6.97
N GLY A 594 9.59 -21.70 6.43
CA GLY A 594 9.44 -21.94 5.00
C GLY A 594 8.08 -21.50 4.49
N VAL A 595 7.39 -22.41 3.78
CA VAL A 595 6.11 -22.11 3.13
C VAL A 595 5.04 -21.68 4.13
N ALA A 596 4.50 -20.47 3.94
CA ALA A 596 3.48 -19.90 4.80
C ALA A 596 2.60 -18.89 4.04
N ILE A 597 1.36 -18.73 4.50
CA ILE A 597 0.43 -17.72 3.94
C ILE A 597 0.52 -16.40 4.74
N LYS A 598 0.92 -16.48 6.02
CA LYS A 598 0.97 -15.35 6.95
C LYS A 598 2.15 -15.47 7.91
N ASN A 599 2.56 -14.34 8.47
CA ASN A 599 3.59 -14.29 9.52
C ASN A 599 2.99 -14.48 10.92
N PRO A 600 3.25 -15.61 11.59
CA PRO A 600 2.64 -15.91 12.89
C PRO A 600 3.12 -14.99 14.02
N VAL A 601 4.33 -14.41 13.93
CA VAL A 601 4.84 -13.44 14.92
C VAL A 601 4.00 -12.17 14.87
N ILE A 602 3.85 -11.59 13.68
CA ILE A 602 3.08 -10.36 13.48
C ILE A 602 1.60 -10.59 13.82
N GLU A 603 1.01 -11.70 13.36
CA GLU A 603 -0.39 -12.05 13.68
C GLU A 603 -0.63 -12.28 15.18
N PHE A 604 0.40 -12.68 15.94
CA PHE A 604 0.31 -12.75 17.40
C PHE A 604 0.31 -11.34 18.02
N LEU A 605 1.27 -10.50 17.63
CA LEU A 605 1.41 -9.14 18.17
C LEU A 605 0.18 -8.27 17.91
N LEU A 606 -0.41 -8.36 16.71
CA LEU A 606 -1.63 -7.63 16.35
C LEU A 606 -2.81 -7.92 17.28
N ARG A 607 -2.88 -9.10 17.92
CA ARG A 607 -3.97 -9.45 18.86
C ARG A 607 -3.85 -8.74 20.21
N TYR A 608 -2.62 -8.39 20.60
CA TYR A 608 -2.32 -7.72 21.88
C TYR A 608 -1.87 -6.27 21.69
N GLN A 609 -1.84 -5.79 20.45
CA GLN A 609 -1.44 -4.44 20.12
C GLN A 609 -2.37 -3.45 20.80
N VAL A 610 -1.78 -2.52 21.55
CA VAL A 610 -2.50 -1.37 22.06
C VAL A 610 -2.89 -0.52 20.86
N ALA A 611 -4.19 -0.26 20.70
CA ALA A 611 -4.67 0.65 19.67
C ALA A 611 -3.84 1.94 19.73
N SER A 612 -3.35 2.41 18.58
CA SER A 612 -2.68 3.70 18.50
C SER A 612 -3.59 4.77 19.13
N ASN A 613 -3.04 5.69 19.93
CA ASN A 613 -3.75 6.84 20.52
C ASN A 613 -4.20 7.86 19.45
N ASN A 614 -4.77 7.38 18.34
CA ASN A 614 -5.39 8.19 17.31
C ASN A 614 -6.83 8.37 17.75
N HIS A 615 -7.14 9.55 18.26
CA HIS A 615 -8.51 9.92 18.57
C HIS A 615 -9.14 10.53 17.31
N MET A 616 -9.99 9.76 16.63
CA MET A 616 -10.73 10.24 15.46
C MET A 616 -12.02 10.93 15.90
N PHE A 617 -12.36 12.08 15.32
CA PHE A 617 -13.60 12.77 15.63
C PHE A 617 -14.81 12.00 15.11
N ALA A 618 -15.83 11.81 15.96
CA ALA A 618 -17.01 10.99 15.64
C ALA A 618 -17.82 11.51 14.43
N ASN A 619 -17.75 12.81 14.14
CA ASN A 619 -18.41 13.44 12.99
C ASN A 619 -17.59 13.37 11.69
N GLY A 620 -16.41 12.71 11.70
CA GLY A 620 -15.50 12.68 10.57
C GLY A 620 -14.62 13.93 10.41
N GLY A 621 -14.71 14.89 11.33
CA GLY A 621 -13.92 16.11 11.33
C GLY A 621 -14.64 17.35 10.79
N TYR A 622 -13.89 18.43 10.63
CA TYR A 622 -14.39 19.70 10.07
C TYR A 622 -13.41 20.26 9.05
N SER A 623 -13.94 20.98 8.05
CA SER A 623 -13.13 21.58 7.00
C SER A 623 -12.29 22.72 7.54
N LEU A 624 -11.02 22.76 7.12
CA LEU A 624 -10.10 23.88 7.35
C LEU A 624 -10.17 24.91 6.22
N VAL A 625 -10.75 24.55 5.09
CA VAL A 625 -11.01 25.46 3.98
C VAL A 625 -12.35 26.15 4.22
N THR A 626 -12.30 27.46 4.37
CA THR A 626 -13.42 28.36 4.63
C THR A 626 -13.56 29.35 3.48
N ALA A 627 -14.67 30.09 3.43
CA ALA A 627 -14.85 31.16 2.44
C ALA A 627 -13.68 32.17 2.46
N ALA A 628 -13.12 32.45 3.65
CA ALA A 628 -12.04 33.44 3.84
C ALA A 628 -10.69 33.01 3.27
N ASN A 629 -10.38 31.70 3.21
CA ASN A 629 -9.10 31.18 2.73
C ASN A 629 -9.24 30.29 1.48
N SER A 630 -10.43 30.19 0.89
CA SER A 630 -10.74 29.36 -0.29
C SER A 630 -9.81 29.60 -1.50
N GLN A 631 -9.31 30.83 -1.67
CA GLN A 631 -8.37 31.16 -2.74
C GLN A 631 -6.99 30.50 -2.53
N LEU A 632 -6.57 30.29 -1.29
CA LEU A 632 -5.31 29.60 -0.96
C LEU A 632 -5.39 28.10 -1.23
N ALA A 633 -6.60 27.56 -1.37
CA ALA A 633 -6.84 26.14 -1.65
C ALA A 633 -6.84 25.80 -3.15
N GLN A 634 -6.50 26.77 -4.01
CA GLN A 634 -6.46 26.61 -5.47
C GLN A 634 -5.01 26.66 -5.96
N ALA A 635 -4.71 25.87 -6.99
CA ALA A 635 -3.44 25.89 -7.67
C ALA A 635 -3.64 25.74 -9.18
N THR A 636 -2.90 26.52 -9.97
CA THR A 636 -2.85 26.36 -11.42
C THR A 636 -1.55 25.65 -11.79
N VAL A 637 -1.67 24.57 -12.55
CA VAL A 637 -0.50 23.84 -13.04
C VAL A 637 0.21 24.69 -14.12
N PRO A 638 1.54 24.85 -14.06
CA PRO A 638 2.31 25.58 -15.06
C PRO A 638 2.10 25.03 -16.48
N ASP A 639 2.29 25.90 -17.48
CA ASP A 639 2.22 25.54 -18.91
C ASP A 639 3.30 24.52 -19.32
N THR A 640 4.35 24.38 -18.53
CA THR A 640 5.51 23.53 -18.81
C THR A 640 6.05 22.90 -17.53
N ASN A 641 6.50 21.65 -17.62
CA ASN A 641 7.10 20.91 -16.51
C ASN A 641 8.62 21.16 -16.37
N TRP A 642 9.20 22.02 -17.21
CA TRP A 642 10.65 22.22 -17.31
C TRP A 642 11.28 22.81 -16.06
N ASP A 643 10.66 23.84 -15.48
CA ASP A 643 11.21 24.49 -14.28
C ASP A 643 11.23 23.52 -13.10
N TYR A 644 10.14 22.79 -12.85
CA TYR A 644 10.11 21.79 -11.78
C TYR A 644 11.10 20.65 -12.04
N GLY A 645 11.18 20.13 -13.27
CA GLY A 645 12.13 19.07 -13.61
C GLY A 645 13.58 19.48 -13.35
N ARG A 646 13.94 20.74 -13.65
CA ARG A 646 15.26 21.30 -13.35
C ARG A 646 15.53 21.40 -11.85
N GLU A 647 14.61 22.02 -11.09
CA GLU A 647 14.86 22.31 -9.66
C GLU A 647 14.69 21.08 -8.75
N SER A 648 13.90 20.09 -9.16
CA SER A 648 13.72 18.82 -8.43
C SER A 648 14.75 17.75 -8.79
N LEU A 649 15.50 17.96 -9.88
CA LEU A 649 16.35 16.97 -10.55
C LEU A 649 15.57 15.78 -11.15
N ASP A 650 14.24 15.84 -11.18
CA ASP A 650 13.42 14.86 -11.89
C ASP A 650 13.26 15.24 -13.37
N CYS A 651 14.26 14.87 -14.16
CA CYS A 651 14.26 15.10 -15.60
C CYS A 651 13.51 14.04 -16.41
N ASN A 652 12.59 13.25 -15.82
CA ASN A 652 12.02 12.09 -16.50
C ASN A 652 11.42 12.47 -17.87
N PRO A 653 11.86 11.83 -18.98
CA PRO A 653 11.52 12.28 -20.32
C PRO A 653 10.01 12.36 -20.63
N PHE A 654 9.17 11.52 -20.03
CA PHE A 654 7.74 11.57 -20.34
C PHE A 654 7.01 12.79 -19.75
N HIS A 655 7.63 13.51 -18.80
CA HIS A 655 7.15 14.81 -18.33
C HIS A 655 7.54 15.96 -19.26
N LEU A 656 8.57 15.76 -20.09
CA LEU A 656 9.28 16.84 -20.79
C LEU A 656 9.23 16.73 -22.31
N ASN A 657 9.14 15.51 -22.85
CA ASN A 657 9.17 15.22 -24.28
C ASN A 657 7.86 14.52 -24.71
N PRO A 658 7.08 15.13 -25.63
CA PRO A 658 5.79 14.59 -26.03
C PRO A 658 5.88 13.27 -26.82
N TYR A 659 6.98 13.00 -27.52
CA TYR A 659 7.18 11.72 -28.22
C TYR A 659 7.43 10.60 -27.23
N VAL A 660 8.22 10.84 -26.18
CA VAL A 660 8.43 9.83 -25.13
C VAL A 660 7.14 9.60 -24.33
N ALA A 661 6.36 10.66 -24.06
CA ALA A 661 5.04 10.52 -23.47
C ALA A 661 4.10 9.66 -24.33
N ASP A 662 4.12 9.83 -25.65
CA ASP A 662 3.35 9.00 -26.59
C ASP A 662 3.81 7.54 -26.61
N TYR A 663 5.12 7.29 -26.52
CA TYR A 663 5.67 5.93 -26.37
C TYR A 663 5.24 5.29 -25.05
N ALA A 664 5.19 6.06 -23.96
CA ALA A 664 4.68 5.64 -22.66
C ALA A 664 3.13 5.54 -22.59
N GLU A 665 2.46 5.71 -23.73
CA GLU A 665 1.01 5.70 -23.88
C GLU A 665 0.25 6.83 -23.16
N LEU A 666 0.94 7.86 -22.70
CA LEU A 666 0.35 8.98 -21.98
C LEU A 666 -0.33 9.99 -22.94
N PRO A 667 -1.53 10.52 -22.62
CA PRO A 667 -2.25 11.46 -23.49
C PRO A 667 -1.41 12.69 -23.93
N GLY A 668 -0.49 13.10 -23.06
CA GLY A 668 0.49 14.14 -23.28
C GLY A 668 1.54 14.11 -22.18
N THR A 669 2.35 15.15 -22.10
CA THR A 669 3.35 15.32 -21.04
C THR A 669 2.66 15.61 -19.71
N ILE A 670 2.45 14.57 -18.90
CA ILE A 670 1.83 14.70 -17.57
C ILE A 670 2.74 15.53 -16.66
N THR A 671 2.15 16.28 -15.73
CA THR A 671 2.88 16.98 -14.69
C THR A 671 3.45 16.01 -13.68
N HIS A 672 4.62 16.35 -13.11
CA HIS A 672 5.25 15.56 -12.07
C HIS A 672 4.29 15.36 -10.89
N GLY A 673 4.11 14.11 -10.46
CA GLY A 673 3.33 13.81 -9.24
C GLY A 673 3.90 14.56 -8.03
N LEU A 674 5.23 14.66 -7.94
CA LEU A 674 5.90 15.39 -6.87
C LEU A 674 5.72 16.92 -6.94
N TRP A 675 5.41 17.49 -8.11
CA TRP A 675 4.98 18.90 -8.20
C TRP A 675 3.60 19.06 -7.54
N THR A 676 2.65 18.19 -7.87
CA THR A 676 1.30 18.19 -7.28
C THR A 676 1.36 18.00 -5.76
N ASN A 677 2.21 17.08 -5.31
CA ASN A 677 2.55 16.84 -3.90
C ASN A 677 3.04 18.11 -3.20
N ALA A 678 4.05 18.78 -3.77
CA ALA A 678 4.69 19.95 -3.18
C ALA A 678 3.78 21.19 -3.17
N SER A 679 3.03 21.40 -4.26
CA SER A 679 2.02 22.46 -4.37
C SER A 679 0.91 22.25 -3.32
N THR A 680 0.38 21.04 -3.19
CA THR A 680 -0.64 20.72 -2.17
C THR A 680 -0.07 20.84 -0.75
N ARG A 681 1.18 20.46 -0.51
CA ARG A 681 1.83 20.65 0.80
C ARG A 681 1.92 22.12 1.17
N ALA A 682 2.23 23.00 0.21
CA ALA A 682 2.23 24.44 0.45
C ALA A 682 0.84 24.96 0.87
N ILE A 683 -0.24 24.39 0.34
CA ILE A 683 -1.62 24.67 0.78
C ILE A 683 -1.85 24.17 2.22
N VAL A 684 -1.42 22.95 2.53
CA VAL A 684 -1.49 22.39 3.91
C VAL A 684 -0.71 23.28 4.90
N GLU A 685 0.47 23.76 4.50
CA GLU A 685 1.27 24.69 5.29
C GLU A 685 0.54 26.01 5.53
N ALA A 686 0.00 26.63 4.48
CA ALA A 686 -0.68 27.90 4.57
C ALA A 686 -1.97 27.82 5.42
N ILE A 687 -2.76 26.76 5.25
CA ILE A 687 -4.09 26.64 5.86
C ILE A 687 -4.06 25.90 7.19
N ALA A 688 -3.46 24.70 7.24
CA ALA A 688 -3.54 23.83 8.42
C ALA A 688 -2.41 24.11 9.42
N ALA A 689 -1.23 24.52 8.94
CA ALA A 689 -0.09 24.89 9.78
C ALA A 689 0.01 26.40 10.06
N ASP A 690 -0.93 27.22 9.58
CA ASP A 690 -0.95 28.68 9.79
C ASP A 690 0.35 29.38 9.30
N GLY A 691 0.88 28.93 8.16
CA GLY A 691 2.12 29.44 7.57
C GLY A 691 3.39 29.13 8.37
N GLN A 692 3.34 28.15 9.28
CA GLN A 692 4.46 27.70 10.11
C GLN A 692 4.89 26.28 9.69
N PRO A 693 5.82 26.15 8.72
CA PRO A 693 6.20 24.86 8.15
C PRO A 693 6.78 23.89 9.19
N GLU A 694 7.38 24.39 10.28
CA GLU A 694 7.93 23.57 11.36
C GLU A 694 6.90 22.69 12.08
N ARG A 695 5.62 23.05 12.00
CA ARG A 695 4.53 22.28 12.61
C ARG A 695 4.22 21.01 11.80
N ILE A 696 4.57 20.93 10.52
CA ILE A 696 4.30 19.73 9.71
C ILE A 696 5.34 18.67 10.06
N ARG A 697 4.91 17.62 10.78
CA ARG A 697 5.81 16.54 11.26
C ARG A 697 5.76 15.30 10.39
N ALA A 698 4.64 15.06 9.72
CA ALA A 698 4.53 14.01 8.71
C ALA A 698 3.60 14.47 7.60
N TYR A 699 3.90 14.07 6.36
CA TYR A 699 3.08 14.35 5.21
C TYR A 699 3.13 13.17 4.24
N ARG A 700 1.97 12.63 3.91
CA ARG A 700 1.78 11.49 3.02
C ARG A 700 0.81 11.85 1.92
N THR A 701 1.11 11.42 0.71
CA THR A 701 0.29 11.60 -0.48
C THR A 701 0.13 10.30 -1.24
N GLU A 702 -1.07 10.07 -1.79
CA GLU A 702 -1.40 8.93 -2.63
C GLU A 702 -1.94 9.45 -3.97
N PHE A 703 -1.28 9.09 -5.06
CA PHE A 703 -1.62 9.56 -6.41
C PHE A 703 -2.73 8.69 -7.01
N ILE A 704 -3.84 9.33 -7.37
CA ILE A 704 -5.04 8.67 -7.89
C ILE A 704 -5.09 8.76 -9.43
N ASP A 705 -4.85 9.97 -9.97
CA ASP A 705 -4.93 10.22 -11.42
C ASP A 705 -3.90 11.26 -11.87
N LYS A 706 -3.71 11.35 -13.18
CA LYS A 706 -2.72 12.21 -13.84
C LYS A 706 -3.24 13.66 -13.89
N VAL A 707 -2.29 14.57 -13.74
CA VAL A 707 -2.45 16.01 -13.89
C VAL A 707 -1.67 16.46 -15.13
N PHE A 708 -2.20 17.41 -15.88
CA PHE A 708 -1.58 17.95 -17.08
C PHE A 708 -1.28 19.44 -16.91
N PRO A 709 -0.32 19.99 -17.68
CA PRO A 709 -0.09 21.42 -17.77
C PRO A 709 -1.39 22.20 -18.01
N LYS A 710 -1.55 23.35 -17.34
CA LYS A 710 -2.74 24.22 -17.34
C LYS A 710 -3.96 23.74 -16.56
N ASP A 711 -3.96 22.50 -16.05
CA ASP A 711 -5.05 22.03 -15.20
C ASP A 711 -5.24 22.96 -13.99
N GLN A 712 -6.50 23.16 -13.61
CA GLN A 712 -6.87 23.89 -12.40
C GLN A 712 -7.17 22.89 -11.29
N LEU A 713 -6.49 23.04 -10.16
CA LEU A 713 -6.60 22.15 -9.01
C LEU A 713 -7.24 22.87 -7.83
N THR A 714 -8.04 22.13 -7.07
CA THR A 714 -8.57 22.57 -5.77
C THR A 714 -8.31 21.51 -4.71
N THR A 715 -7.97 21.94 -3.50
CA THR A 715 -7.64 21.06 -2.38
C THR A 715 -8.64 21.24 -1.25
N GLU A 716 -9.28 20.16 -0.83
CA GLU A 716 -10.06 20.14 0.41
C GLU A 716 -9.20 19.63 1.55
N LEU A 717 -9.31 20.24 2.74
CA LEU A 717 -8.58 19.86 3.95
C LEU A 717 -9.52 19.74 5.14
N TYR A 718 -9.40 18.68 5.90
CA TYR A 718 -10.21 18.38 7.07
C TYR A 718 -9.32 18.03 8.27
N HIS A 719 -9.61 18.62 9.43
CA HIS A 719 -9.05 18.16 10.70
C HIS A 719 -9.93 17.03 11.23
N ILE A 720 -9.39 15.81 11.22
CA ILE A 720 -10.16 14.57 11.41
C ILE A 720 -9.91 13.88 12.75
N GLY A 721 -8.87 14.27 13.48
CA GLY A 721 -8.56 13.67 14.77
C GLY A 721 -7.24 14.16 15.35
N MET A 722 -6.80 13.53 16.43
CA MET A 722 -5.63 13.89 17.20
C MET A 722 -4.76 12.67 17.48
N ARG A 723 -3.43 12.86 17.53
CA ARG A 723 -2.46 11.82 17.90
C ARG A 723 -1.29 12.43 18.65
N ASN A 724 -1.09 12.06 19.91
CA ASN A 724 0.06 12.50 20.71
C ASN A 724 0.32 14.02 20.66
N GLY A 725 -0.74 14.81 20.73
CA GLY A 725 -0.68 16.27 20.68
C GLY A 725 -0.56 16.87 19.28
N ARG A 726 -0.61 16.06 18.22
CA ARG A 726 -0.65 16.49 16.82
C ARG A 726 -2.05 16.40 16.24
N MET A 727 -2.41 17.36 15.42
CA MET A 727 -3.59 17.37 14.57
C MET A 727 -3.39 16.39 13.41
N LEU A 728 -4.38 15.53 13.20
CA LEU A 728 -4.45 14.63 12.05
C LEU A 728 -5.28 15.31 10.96
N ILE A 729 -4.62 15.63 9.85
CA ILE A 729 -5.25 16.26 8.70
C ILE A 729 -5.44 15.21 7.60
N LYS A 730 -6.60 15.24 6.96
CA LYS A 730 -6.87 14.52 5.71
C LYS A 730 -7.34 15.51 4.66
N GLY A 731 -6.95 15.30 3.42
CA GLY A 731 -7.41 16.12 2.32
C GLY A 731 -7.44 15.37 1.00
N GLN A 732 -7.99 16.04 0.00
CA GLN A 732 -8.06 15.54 -1.36
C GLN A 732 -7.88 16.71 -2.33
N THR A 733 -6.94 16.55 -3.25
CA THR A 733 -6.74 17.47 -4.38
C THR A 733 -7.46 16.92 -5.59
N SER A 734 -8.25 17.77 -6.24
CA SER A 734 -9.07 17.43 -7.41
C SER A 734 -8.83 18.41 -8.56
N LYS A 735 -8.88 17.90 -9.80
CA LYS A 735 -9.09 18.73 -10.99
C LYS A 735 -10.49 19.32 -10.93
N VAL A 736 -10.62 20.63 -11.11
CA VAL A 736 -11.91 21.34 -11.05
C VAL A 736 -12.97 20.69 -11.94
N ASP A 737 -12.57 20.20 -13.12
CA ASP A 737 -13.49 19.64 -14.13
C ASP A 737 -13.54 18.10 -14.17
N SER A 738 -12.72 17.39 -13.39
CA SER A 738 -12.50 15.94 -13.61
C SER A 738 -12.35 15.11 -12.35
N GLY A 739 -12.43 15.70 -11.16
CA GLY A 739 -12.46 14.98 -9.89
C GLY A 739 -11.07 14.67 -9.31
N PRO A 740 -10.97 13.70 -8.39
CA PRO A 740 -9.80 13.55 -7.51
C PRO A 740 -8.55 13.06 -8.24
N VAL A 741 -7.41 13.67 -7.91
CA VAL A 741 -6.09 13.30 -8.45
C VAL A 741 -5.11 12.86 -7.37
N MET A 742 -5.29 13.28 -6.12
CA MET A 742 -4.37 12.95 -5.02
C MET A 742 -5.09 13.01 -3.68
N ASP A 743 -4.93 11.98 -2.86
CA ASP A 743 -5.32 12.01 -1.44
C ASP A 743 -4.11 12.38 -0.59
N ILE A 744 -4.34 13.13 0.49
CA ILE A 744 -3.27 13.53 1.42
C ILE A 744 -3.64 13.24 2.87
N THR A 745 -2.63 12.95 3.67
CA THR A 745 -2.73 12.98 5.14
C THR A 745 -1.51 13.67 5.72
N ALA A 746 -1.70 14.45 6.79
CA ALA A 746 -0.61 15.12 7.48
C ALA A 746 -0.74 15.01 9.00
N GLU A 747 0.38 14.93 9.70
CA GLU A 747 0.46 15.13 11.15
C GLU A 747 1.07 16.52 11.41
N ILE A 748 0.29 17.39 12.05
CA ILE A 748 0.67 18.79 12.28
C ILE A 748 0.65 19.09 13.77
N ASP A 749 1.73 19.63 14.34
CA ASP A 749 1.75 20.09 15.73
C ASP A 749 0.66 21.16 15.95
N GLN A 750 -0.01 21.16 17.10
CA GLN A 750 -0.91 22.30 17.40
C GLN A 750 -0.07 23.56 17.66
N PRO A 751 -0.68 24.76 17.72
CA PRO A 751 0.01 25.95 18.16
C PRO A 751 0.69 25.74 19.52
N ARG A 752 1.78 26.46 19.80
CA ARG A 752 2.50 26.35 21.08
C ARG A 752 1.53 26.54 22.25
N THR A 753 1.41 25.51 23.08
CA THR A 753 0.43 25.47 24.16
C THR A 753 1.10 25.53 25.52
N ALA A 754 0.51 26.31 26.44
CA ALA A 754 0.89 26.33 27.85
C ALA A 754 -0.26 25.80 28.71
N TYR A 755 0.02 24.79 29.54
CA TYR A 755 -0.96 24.24 30.48
C TYR A 755 -0.78 24.86 31.86
N VAL A 756 -1.82 25.53 32.36
CA VAL A 756 -1.81 26.20 33.67
C VAL A 756 -2.82 25.57 34.62
N PHE A 757 -2.37 25.22 35.82
CA PHE A 757 -3.18 24.50 36.82
C PHE A 757 -3.63 25.42 37.94
N THR A 758 -4.93 25.37 38.25
CA THR A 758 -5.56 26.16 39.31
C THR A 758 -5.10 25.69 40.69
N GLY A 759 -5.03 26.64 41.63
CA GLY A 759 -4.77 26.36 43.04
C GLY A 759 -6.04 26.14 43.84
N GLN A 760 -5.89 26.03 45.16
CA GLN A 760 -7.00 26.05 46.10
C GLN A 760 -7.81 27.36 46.00
N GLY A 761 -9.12 27.28 46.19
CA GLY A 761 -10.07 28.40 46.08
C GLY A 761 -11.06 28.25 44.93
N SER A 762 -10.79 27.38 43.94
CA SER A 762 -11.67 27.10 42.81
C SER A 762 -12.49 25.81 42.95
N GLN A 763 -12.44 25.14 44.10
CA GLN A 763 -13.17 23.90 44.33
C GLN A 763 -14.68 24.17 44.42
N GLU A 764 -15.47 23.27 43.85
CA GLU A 764 -16.92 23.29 43.89
C GLU A 764 -17.48 21.88 44.04
N VAL A 765 -18.67 21.78 44.64
CA VAL A 765 -19.35 20.50 44.84
C VAL A 765 -19.69 19.89 43.47
N GLY A 766 -19.34 18.62 43.28
CA GLY A 766 -19.55 17.90 42.02
C GLY A 766 -18.49 18.13 40.94
N MET A 767 -17.40 18.86 41.24
CA MET A 767 -16.37 19.15 40.24
C MET A 767 -15.83 17.88 39.54
N GLY A 768 -15.84 17.89 38.21
CA GLY A 768 -15.37 16.78 37.37
C GLY A 768 -16.21 15.51 37.37
N MET A 769 -17.38 15.49 38.03
CA MET A 769 -18.23 14.29 38.07
C MET A 769 -18.89 14.00 36.71
N GLU A 770 -19.19 15.02 35.91
CA GLU A 770 -19.64 14.81 34.52
C GLU A 770 -18.55 14.09 33.70
N LEU A 771 -17.29 14.53 33.82
CA LEU A 771 -16.15 13.89 33.17
C LEU A 771 -15.93 12.46 33.68
N TYR A 772 -16.12 12.21 34.98
CA TYR A 772 -16.08 10.87 35.57
C TYR A 772 -17.11 9.93 34.92
N GLU A 773 -18.32 10.42 34.62
CA GLU A 773 -19.39 9.66 33.98
C GLU A 773 -19.15 9.41 32.48
N GLN A 774 -18.48 10.34 31.78
CA GLN A 774 -18.29 10.26 30.32
C GLN A 774 -16.96 9.61 29.92
N SER A 775 -15.89 9.77 30.70
CA SER A 775 -14.54 9.32 30.35
C SER A 775 -14.07 8.16 31.22
N SER A 776 -13.78 7.02 30.59
CA SER A 776 -13.21 5.87 31.28
C SER A 776 -11.80 6.15 31.83
N ALA A 777 -11.02 7.00 31.15
CA ALA A 777 -9.69 7.39 31.59
C ALA A 777 -9.76 8.26 32.86
N ALA A 778 -10.65 9.27 32.88
CA ALA A 778 -10.88 10.10 34.05
C ALA A 778 -11.43 9.28 35.23
N ARG A 779 -12.38 8.39 34.96
CA ARG A 779 -12.97 7.50 35.96
C ARG A 779 -11.94 6.62 36.65
N ALA A 780 -11.05 6.01 35.87
CA ALA A 780 -9.98 5.17 36.40
C ALA A 780 -9.05 5.92 37.36
N ILE A 781 -8.79 7.21 37.12
CA ILE A 781 -7.99 8.05 38.02
C ILE A 781 -8.75 8.31 39.32
N TRP A 782 -10.01 8.71 39.25
CA TRP A 782 -10.85 8.95 40.42
C TRP A 782 -11.04 7.68 41.27
N ASP A 783 -11.29 6.53 40.65
CA ASP A 783 -11.48 5.26 41.34
C ASP A 783 -10.20 4.81 42.06
N ARG A 784 -9.04 4.98 41.41
CA ARG A 784 -7.72 4.74 42.04
C ARG A 784 -7.49 5.68 43.22
N ALA A 785 -7.72 6.98 43.02
CA ALA A 785 -7.58 7.98 44.07
C ALA A 785 -8.48 7.67 45.27
N ASN A 786 -9.75 7.37 45.03
CA ASN A 786 -10.71 7.04 46.08
C ASN A 786 -10.34 5.75 46.82
N THR A 787 -9.98 4.70 46.07
CA THR A 787 -9.55 3.42 46.65
C THR A 787 -8.32 3.58 47.53
N HIS A 788 -7.35 4.39 47.09
CA HIS A 788 -6.16 4.71 47.89
C HIS A 788 -6.51 5.47 49.17
N MET A 789 -7.33 6.51 49.07
CA MET A 789 -7.74 7.32 50.23
C MET A 789 -8.58 6.51 51.23
N LEU A 790 -9.46 5.62 50.77
CA LEU A 790 -10.22 4.70 51.62
C LEU A 790 -9.30 3.71 52.33
N ASN A 791 -8.40 3.05 51.61
CA ASN A 791 -7.53 2.03 52.19
C ASN A 791 -6.46 2.60 53.13
N THR A 792 -5.99 3.82 52.86
CA THR A 792 -4.87 4.43 53.60
C THR A 792 -5.35 5.30 54.76
N TYR A 793 -6.47 6.01 54.57
CA TYR A 793 -6.95 7.05 55.49
C TYR A 793 -8.45 6.91 55.84
N ASP A 794 -9.18 5.92 55.32
CA ASP A 794 -10.64 5.78 55.50
C ASP A 794 -11.43 7.03 55.04
N ILE A 795 -10.95 7.67 53.97
CA ILE A 795 -11.56 8.86 53.39
C ILE A 795 -12.25 8.48 52.08
N ASP A 796 -13.57 8.61 52.02
CA ASP A 796 -14.33 8.54 50.77
C ASP A 796 -14.24 9.87 50.03
N LEU A 797 -13.23 9.98 49.16
CA LEU A 797 -12.97 11.17 48.37
C LEU A 797 -14.13 11.47 47.41
N LEU A 798 -14.77 10.45 46.84
CA LEU A 798 -15.89 10.64 45.93
C LEU A 798 -17.12 11.19 46.65
N ASP A 799 -17.42 10.70 47.86
CA ASP A 799 -18.50 11.25 48.67
C ASP A 799 -18.24 12.71 49.05
N ILE A 800 -17.01 13.03 49.45
CA ILE A 800 -16.63 14.42 49.78
C ILE A 800 -16.84 15.36 48.60
N VAL A 801 -16.44 14.94 47.38
CA VAL A 801 -16.61 15.78 46.18
C VAL A 801 -18.08 15.86 45.75
N ARG A 802 -18.84 14.77 45.82
CA ARG A 802 -20.25 14.72 45.36
C ARG A 802 -21.22 15.41 46.32
N ASN A 803 -21.05 15.19 47.62
CA ASN A 803 -22.04 15.53 48.63
C ASN A 803 -21.56 16.60 49.62
N ASN A 804 -20.26 16.89 49.67
CA ASN A 804 -19.63 17.88 50.57
C ASN A 804 -20.18 17.79 52.02
N PRO A 805 -20.04 16.64 52.70
CA PRO A 805 -20.53 16.47 54.06
C PRO A 805 -19.83 17.44 55.02
N THR A 806 -20.51 17.83 56.10
CA THR A 806 -19.94 18.73 57.13
C THR A 806 -19.03 18.00 58.11
N GLU A 807 -19.16 16.68 58.20
CA GLU A 807 -18.32 15.82 59.03
C GLU A 807 -18.07 14.47 58.37
N ALA A 808 -16.92 13.86 58.67
CA ALA A 808 -16.57 12.52 58.25
C ALA A 808 -15.83 11.82 59.38
N THR A 809 -16.35 10.67 59.81
CA THR A 809 -15.78 9.87 60.89
C THR A 809 -14.99 8.71 60.30
N VAL A 810 -13.70 8.69 60.59
CA VAL A 810 -12.78 7.59 60.31
C VAL A 810 -12.85 6.58 61.47
N TYR A 811 -12.96 5.29 61.16
CA TYR A 811 -13.04 4.23 62.17
C TYR A 811 -11.78 3.36 62.20
N PHE A 812 -11.20 3.18 63.39
CA PHE A 812 -9.96 2.43 63.59
C PHE A 812 -10.20 0.99 64.06
N THR A 813 -11.35 0.40 63.71
CA THR A 813 -11.77 -0.92 64.18
C THR A 813 -11.27 -2.05 63.28
N GLY A 814 -10.83 -3.16 63.88
CA GLY A 814 -10.35 -4.34 63.15
C GLY A 814 -8.95 -4.15 62.53
N ARG A 815 -8.47 -5.19 61.84
CA ARG A 815 -7.08 -5.25 61.35
C ARG A 815 -6.75 -4.16 60.31
N ALA A 816 -7.72 -3.78 59.48
CA ALA A 816 -7.58 -2.70 58.50
C ALA A 816 -7.59 -1.32 59.20
N GLY A 817 -8.54 -1.08 60.12
CA GLY A 817 -8.62 0.17 60.88
C GLY A 817 -7.38 0.43 61.76
N GLU A 818 -6.75 -0.61 62.32
CA GLU A 818 -5.46 -0.49 63.02
C GLU A 818 -4.31 -0.05 62.11
N ALA A 819 -4.32 -0.47 60.83
CA ALA A 819 -3.33 -0.01 59.86
C ALA A 819 -3.55 1.46 59.50
N ILE A 820 -4.81 1.87 59.29
CA ILE A 820 -5.17 3.27 59.02
C ILE A 820 -4.79 4.17 60.21
N ARG A 821 -5.06 3.73 61.45
CA ARG A 821 -4.63 4.46 62.66
C ARG A 821 -3.12 4.64 62.71
N ARG A 822 -2.35 3.60 62.38
CA ARG A 822 -0.88 3.69 62.29
C ARG A 822 -0.44 4.71 61.24
N ASN A 823 -1.12 4.78 60.09
CA ASN A 823 -0.83 5.77 59.06
C ASN A 823 -1.02 7.20 59.60
N TYR A 824 -2.16 7.49 60.26
CA TYR A 824 -2.39 8.79 60.89
C TYR A 824 -1.38 9.15 61.98
N MET A 825 -1.04 8.19 62.87
CA MET A 825 -0.04 8.40 63.92
C MET A 825 1.38 8.61 63.37
N ALA A 826 1.67 8.09 62.17
CA ALA A 826 2.95 8.31 61.49
C ALA A 826 3.06 9.69 60.84
N LEU A 827 1.96 10.45 60.70
CA LEU A 827 1.99 11.82 60.19
C LEU A 827 2.52 12.75 61.28
N THR A 828 3.81 13.10 61.19
CA THR A 828 4.49 13.95 62.17
C THR A 828 5.02 15.25 61.57
N LYS A 829 4.86 16.38 62.27
CA LYS A 829 5.53 17.64 61.95
C LYS A 829 6.73 17.87 62.86
N ARG A 830 7.67 18.72 62.44
CA ARG A 830 8.74 19.18 63.33
C ARG A 830 8.22 20.27 64.26
N ASP A 831 8.69 20.23 65.51
CA ASP A 831 8.47 21.29 66.50
C ASP A 831 9.12 22.63 66.08
N GLU A 832 8.76 23.75 66.71
CA GLU A 832 9.24 25.10 66.36
C GLU A 832 10.77 25.21 66.40
N ASP A 833 11.41 24.53 67.35
CA ASP A 833 12.88 24.44 67.49
C ASP A 833 13.52 23.37 66.59
N LYS A 834 12.73 22.70 65.74
CA LYS A 834 13.11 21.62 64.80
C LYS A 834 13.79 20.39 65.41
N SER A 835 13.79 20.26 66.73
CA SER A 835 14.52 19.26 67.51
C SER A 835 13.75 17.95 67.72
N SER A 836 12.41 17.98 67.68
CA SER A 836 11.55 16.82 67.91
C SER A 836 10.44 16.69 66.85
N LEU A 837 9.92 15.47 66.69
CA LEU A 837 8.78 15.16 65.81
C LEU A 837 7.51 15.06 66.66
N LEU A 838 6.50 15.85 66.32
CA LEU A 838 5.20 15.89 66.98
C LEU A 838 4.13 15.32 66.05
N PRO A 839 3.12 14.57 66.57
CA PRO A 839 1.96 14.16 65.78
C PRO A 839 1.24 15.38 65.18
N ILE A 840 0.80 15.27 63.92
CA ILE A 840 0.02 16.34 63.28
C ILE A 840 -1.41 16.42 63.85
N ILE A 841 -1.98 15.27 64.20
CA ILE A 841 -3.30 15.14 64.85
C ILE A 841 -3.10 14.48 66.22
N PRO A 842 -2.75 15.25 67.26
CA PRO A 842 -2.40 14.71 68.58
C PRO A 842 -3.55 13.96 69.27
N GLU A 843 -4.80 14.19 68.84
CA GLU A 843 -5.99 13.51 69.34
C GLU A 843 -6.04 12.02 68.94
N ILE A 844 -5.33 11.63 67.87
CA ILE A 844 -5.26 10.23 67.42
C ILE A 844 -4.11 9.53 68.14
N THR A 845 -4.48 8.72 69.13
CA THR A 845 -3.57 7.91 69.95
C THR A 845 -3.73 6.42 69.70
N ALA A 846 -2.86 5.58 70.28
CA ALA A 846 -2.96 4.13 70.18
C ALA A 846 -4.28 3.54 70.74
N GLN A 847 -5.01 4.31 71.55
CA GLN A 847 -6.30 3.92 72.15
C GLN A 847 -7.51 4.48 71.39
N SER A 848 -7.30 5.33 70.39
CA SER A 848 -8.39 5.94 69.63
C SER A 848 -9.12 4.90 68.78
N MET A 849 -10.45 4.89 68.86
CA MET A 849 -11.32 3.96 68.09
C MET A 849 -11.90 4.60 66.83
N SER A 850 -11.95 5.94 66.79
CA SER A 850 -12.38 6.73 65.65
C SER A 850 -11.87 8.16 65.76
N TYR A 851 -11.85 8.90 64.66
CA TYR A 851 -11.60 10.33 64.63
C TYR A 851 -12.59 11.01 63.67
N THR A 852 -13.10 12.19 64.01
CA THR A 852 -14.09 12.89 63.18
C THR A 852 -13.55 14.23 62.69
N PHE A 853 -13.41 14.37 61.39
CA PHE A 853 -13.14 15.65 60.75
C PHE A 853 -14.42 16.49 60.70
N ARG A 854 -14.31 17.79 60.94
CA ARG A 854 -15.45 18.73 60.91
C ARG A 854 -15.08 20.00 60.17
N SER A 855 -16.04 20.53 59.41
CA SER A 855 -15.95 21.82 58.73
C SER A 855 -17.35 22.43 58.61
N SER A 856 -17.52 23.66 59.10
CA SER A 856 -18.82 24.36 59.08
C SER A 856 -19.35 24.62 57.67
N ASN A 857 -18.45 24.79 56.69
CA ASN A 857 -18.79 25.04 55.29
C ASN A 857 -18.72 23.76 54.44
N GLY A 858 -18.61 22.58 55.07
CA GLY A 858 -18.40 21.31 54.39
C GLY A 858 -16.91 20.94 54.25
N LEU A 859 -16.64 19.64 54.24
CA LEU A 859 -15.28 19.10 54.22
C LEU A 859 -14.53 19.41 52.92
N LEU A 860 -15.22 19.57 51.79
CA LEU A 860 -14.59 19.94 50.52
C LEU A 860 -13.89 21.30 50.60
N HIS A 861 -14.29 22.17 51.54
CA HIS A 861 -13.66 23.47 51.79
C HIS A 861 -12.61 23.44 52.91
N ALA A 862 -12.38 22.29 53.54
CA ALA A 862 -11.26 22.12 54.46
C ALA A 862 -9.99 21.75 53.68
N THR A 863 -8.92 22.50 53.91
CA THR A 863 -7.67 22.51 53.14
C THR A 863 -7.15 21.11 52.78
N GLN A 864 -7.13 20.17 53.74
CA GLN A 864 -6.63 18.81 53.53
C GLN A 864 -7.45 17.99 52.53
N PHE A 865 -8.76 18.23 52.42
CA PHE A 865 -9.63 17.53 51.47
C PHE A 865 -9.73 18.29 50.15
N THR A 866 -9.76 19.62 50.20
CA THR A 866 -9.72 20.48 49.01
C THR A 866 -8.53 20.12 48.11
N GLN A 867 -7.34 19.95 48.71
CA GLN A 867 -6.11 19.72 47.95
C GLN A 867 -6.14 18.38 47.22
N ILE A 868 -6.46 17.28 47.90
CA ILE A 868 -6.53 15.95 47.28
C ILE A 868 -7.64 15.87 46.21
N ALA A 869 -8.74 16.59 46.39
CA ALA A 869 -9.83 16.61 45.42
C ALA A 869 -9.43 17.34 44.14
N LEU A 870 -8.76 18.51 44.25
CA LEU A 870 -8.25 19.24 43.09
C LEU A 870 -7.11 18.50 42.38
N VAL A 871 -6.27 17.76 43.11
CA VAL A 871 -5.25 16.87 42.54
C VAL A 871 -5.88 15.75 41.71
N ALA A 872 -6.87 15.05 42.28
CA ALA A 872 -7.56 13.98 41.57
C ALA A 872 -8.28 14.50 40.32
N LEU A 873 -8.93 15.67 40.42
CA LEU A 873 -9.56 16.33 39.27
C LEU A 873 -8.54 16.67 38.17
N ALA A 874 -7.42 17.31 38.52
CA ALA A 874 -6.40 17.70 37.56
C ALA A 874 -5.80 16.47 36.84
N ALA A 875 -5.50 15.42 37.59
CA ALA A 875 -5.01 14.16 37.02
C ALA A 875 -6.06 13.50 36.12
N ALA A 876 -7.34 13.53 36.49
CA ALA A 876 -8.43 12.97 35.69
C ALA A 876 -8.62 13.73 34.36
N ILE A 877 -8.57 15.07 34.39
CA ILE A 877 -8.64 15.90 33.17
C ILE A 877 -7.47 15.60 32.24
N VAL A 878 -6.24 15.55 32.75
CA VAL A 878 -5.07 15.28 31.90
C VAL A 878 -5.09 13.84 31.37
N ALA A 879 -5.56 12.87 32.15
CA ALA A 879 -5.73 11.50 31.69
C ALA A 879 -6.72 11.41 30.53
N ASP A 880 -7.84 12.15 30.60
CA ASP A 880 -8.78 12.26 29.49
C ASP A 880 -8.15 12.95 28.27
N MET A 881 -7.48 14.09 28.45
CA MET A 881 -6.78 14.78 27.37
C MET A 881 -5.74 13.88 26.68
N ARG A 882 -5.00 13.06 27.44
CA ARG A 882 -4.05 12.09 26.89
C ARG A 882 -4.75 10.97 26.12
N ALA A 883 -5.86 10.44 26.64
CA ALA A 883 -6.65 9.43 25.96
C ALA A 883 -7.22 9.94 24.63
N ASN A 884 -7.54 11.23 24.56
CA ASN A 884 -7.97 11.93 23.35
C ASN A 884 -6.82 12.51 22.51
N GLY A 885 -5.55 12.21 22.85
CA GLY A 885 -4.38 12.62 22.07
C GLY A 885 -4.12 14.13 22.02
N LEU A 886 -4.63 14.92 22.99
CA LEU A 886 -4.58 16.39 22.98
C LEU A 886 -3.30 16.98 23.60
N VAL A 887 -2.61 16.22 24.45
CA VAL A 887 -1.43 16.71 25.18
C VAL A 887 -0.22 16.78 24.25
N GLN A 888 0.30 17.99 24.02
CA GLN A 888 1.53 18.22 23.26
C GLN A 888 2.74 17.59 23.97
N LYS A 889 3.82 17.38 23.21
CA LYS A 889 5.11 16.95 23.77
C LYS A 889 5.94 18.15 24.25
N ASP A 890 6.01 19.20 23.43
CA ASP A 890 6.79 20.41 23.69
C ASP A 890 5.91 21.52 24.26
N PHE A 891 5.40 21.32 25.48
CA PHE A 891 4.54 22.30 26.16
C PHE A 891 5.29 23.06 27.24
N ALA A 892 4.77 24.24 27.60
CA ALA A 892 5.09 24.88 28.87
C ALA A 892 4.04 24.51 29.91
N ALA A 893 4.44 24.26 31.15
CA ALA A 893 3.49 24.01 32.25
C ALA A 893 3.82 24.86 33.47
N ALA A 894 2.78 25.33 34.14
CA ALA A 894 2.89 26.04 35.41
C ALA A 894 1.65 25.76 36.27
N GLY A 895 1.77 25.98 37.58
CA GLY A 895 0.62 25.84 38.47
C GLY A 895 0.72 26.77 39.65
N HIS A 896 -0.42 27.25 40.12
CA HIS A 896 -0.47 28.23 41.21
C HIS A 896 -0.65 27.53 42.56
N SER A 897 0.33 27.67 43.47
CA SER A 897 0.31 27.05 44.81
C SER A 897 0.13 25.53 44.74
N LEU A 898 -1.06 25.00 45.03
CA LEU A 898 -1.36 23.57 44.85
C LEU A 898 -1.17 23.11 43.40
N GLY A 899 -1.52 23.96 42.43
CA GLY A 899 -1.49 23.61 41.02
C GLY A 899 -0.11 23.20 40.51
N GLU A 900 0.97 23.64 41.18
CA GLU A 900 2.35 23.26 40.81
C GLU A 900 2.56 21.74 40.92
N TYR A 901 2.03 21.13 42.00
CA TYR A 901 2.06 19.68 42.18
C TYR A 901 1.21 18.96 41.12
N CYS A 902 0.05 19.52 40.79
CA CYS A 902 -0.82 18.99 39.74
C CYS A 902 -0.12 19.00 38.38
N ALA A 903 0.54 20.11 38.01
CA ALA A 903 1.26 20.23 36.75
C ALA A 903 2.36 19.16 36.63
N LEU A 904 3.21 19.04 37.66
CA LEU A 904 4.33 18.09 37.67
C LEU A 904 3.87 16.62 37.60
N SER A 905 2.84 16.24 38.35
CA SER A 905 2.39 14.84 38.35
C SER A 905 1.49 14.51 37.15
N ALA A 906 0.53 15.36 36.81
CA ALA A 906 -0.44 15.04 35.76
C ALA A 906 0.18 15.07 34.36
N LEU A 907 1.11 16.01 34.09
CA LEU A 907 1.76 16.12 32.78
C LEU A 907 3.09 15.37 32.68
N GLU A 908 3.94 15.35 33.69
CA GLU A 908 5.26 14.71 33.59
C GLU A 908 5.33 13.35 34.32
N GLY A 909 4.29 12.99 35.08
CA GLY A 909 4.27 11.72 35.80
C GLY A 909 5.29 11.62 36.93
N VAL A 910 5.78 12.76 37.46
CA VAL A 910 6.83 12.81 38.50
C VAL A 910 6.44 12.01 39.75
N PHE A 911 5.16 12.04 40.10
CA PHE A 911 4.59 11.24 41.19
C PHE A 911 3.45 10.38 40.65
N ALA A 912 3.35 9.15 41.15
CA ALA A 912 2.11 8.38 41.04
C ALA A 912 0.98 9.12 41.77
N ILE A 913 -0.26 8.98 41.29
CA ILE A 913 -1.41 9.70 41.85
C ILE A 913 -1.58 9.41 43.35
N GLU A 914 -1.40 8.16 43.77
CA GLU A 914 -1.47 7.74 45.17
C GLU A 914 -0.45 8.49 46.05
N GLY A 915 0.81 8.53 45.60
CA GLY A 915 1.86 9.26 46.32
C GLY A 915 1.63 10.77 46.35
N LEU A 916 1.06 11.34 45.29
CA LEU A 916 0.73 12.76 45.29
C LEU A 916 -0.44 13.10 46.23
N LEU A 917 -1.44 12.22 46.33
CA LEU A 917 -2.53 12.37 47.29
C LEU A 917 -2.00 12.37 48.73
N ASP A 918 -1.07 11.47 49.06
CA ASP A 918 -0.43 11.44 50.38
C ASP A 918 0.30 12.75 50.69
N ILE A 919 1.11 13.23 49.74
CA ILE A 919 1.87 14.49 49.87
C ILE A 919 0.93 15.67 50.08
N THR A 920 -0.15 15.75 49.30
CA THR A 920 -1.06 16.92 49.33
C THR A 920 -2.04 16.87 50.50
N PHE A 921 -2.47 15.68 50.92
CA PHE A 921 -3.21 15.50 52.17
C PHE A 921 -2.37 15.94 53.37
N TYR A 922 -1.13 15.46 53.45
CA TYR A 922 -0.17 15.84 54.47
C TYR A 922 0.14 17.34 54.45
N ARG A 923 0.34 17.94 53.26
CA ARG A 923 0.53 19.38 53.08
C ARG A 923 -0.65 20.17 53.65
N GLY A 924 -1.87 19.76 53.33
CA GLY A 924 -3.08 20.40 53.85
C GLY A 924 -3.20 20.30 55.36
N LEU A 925 -2.90 19.15 55.96
CA LEU A 925 -2.91 18.98 57.42
C LEU A 925 -1.83 19.82 58.12
N ILE A 926 -0.62 19.90 57.55
CA ILE A 926 0.43 20.79 58.09
C ILE A 926 -0.05 22.24 58.06
N MET A 927 -0.55 22.71 56.92
CA MET A 927 -1.02 24.09 56.77
C MET A 927 -2.14 24.41 57.78
N GLN A 928 -3.06 23.46 57.98
CA GLN A 928 -4.14 23.61 58.94
C GLN A 928 -3.65 23.64 60.39
N SER A 929 -2.66 22.79 60.74
CA SER A 929 -2.12 22.68 62.11
C SER A 929 -1.04 23.70 62.46
N ALA A 930 -0.52 24.44 61.47
CA ALA A 930 0.52 25.45 61.66
C ALA A 930 -0.01 26.75 62.26
N VAL A 931 -1.33 26.96 62.21
CA VAL A 931 -1.98 28.17 62.72
C VAL A 931 -2.82 27.82 63.95
N PRO A 932 -2.58 28.45 65.12
CA PRO A 932 -3.40 28.25 66.30
C PRO A 932 -4.88 28.56 66.02
N ARG A 933 -5.77 27.73 66.58
CA ARG A 933 -7.22 27.88 66.48
C ARG A 933 -7.83 28.12 67.86
N ASP A 934 -8.90 28.91 67.92
CA ASP A 934 -9.70 29.05 69.14
C ASP A 934 -10.70 27.89 69.30
N ASP A 935 -11.43 27.88 70.42
CA ASP A 935 -12.41 26.83 70.75
C ASP A 935 -13.57 26.72 69.74
N GLN A 936 -13.77 27.75 68.89
CA GLN A 936 -14.78 27.78 67.82
C GLN A 936 -14.18 27.41 66.46
N GLY A 937 -12.90 27.05 66.39
CA GLY A 937 -12.19 26.71 65.15
C GLY A 937 -11.78 27.92 64.31
N GLY A 938 -11.91 29.15 64.84
CA GLY A 938 -11.44 30.40 64.23
C GLY A 938 -9.94 30.61 64.41
N SER A 939 -9.37 31.58 63.69
CA SER A 939 -7.94 31.95 63.80
C SER A 939 -7.76 33.46 63.68
N GLY A 940 -6.73 34.00 64.35
CA GLY A 940 -6.35 35.41 64.24
C GLY A 940 -5.68 35.79 62.90
N PHE A 941 -5.38 34.81 62.04
CA PHE A 941 -4.79 35.00 60.72
C PHE A 941 -5.83 34.84 59.62
N GLY A 942 -5.74 35.67 58.58
CA GLY A 942 -6.52 35.60 57.35
C GLY A 942 -5.71 36.12 56.17
N MET A 943 -6.18 35.85 54.95
CA MET A 943 -5.59 36.36 53.70
C MET A 943 -6.60 37.27 53.01
N ALA A 944 -6.14 38.35 52.38
CA ALA A 944 -6.94 39.26 51.56
C ALA A 944 -6.32 39.37 50.16
N ALA A 945 -7.17 39.48 49.14
CA ALA A 945 -6.78 39.63 47.74
C ALA A 945 -6.98 41.08 47.28
#